data_AF-A0A8T7FR80-F1
#
_entry.id   AF-A0A8T7FR80-F1
#
_cell.length_a   1.000
_cell.length_b   1.000
_cell.length_c   1.000
_cell.angle_alpha   90.00
_cell.angle_beta   90.00
_cell.angle_gamma   90.00
#
_symmetry.space_group_name_H-M   'P 1'
#
loop_
_entity.id
_entity.type
_entity.pdbx_description
1 polymer ?
#
loop_
_entity_poly.entity_id
_entity_poly.type
_entity_poly.pdbx_seq_one_letter_code
_entity_poly.pdbx_strand_id
1 'polypeptide(L)'
;MSGKQSSIQRASQLTANSLRTVAKTISAHQLSRLSLPEVEAVVQLISRIMPAGNVPGMILNGLARLPGRRIPAQKLQQDVNALFSGVEQILDQAVYGAFFAGPAAVLWGYQNLLKLAGKDPEAAFPEGAWQFYVDYALREDTARHTNETHGFDSILKQHHIQLDKTDRLTAWFMASVTCLHQYPVLLENEWRERVCISLLEDALRSAGVEDWRAKRVHREWELIRPYRRDEDGALYDYPTYRRRKFDLFLESRLHDVPEAARKDWEARLEQAHQQDLSAYQRQMSILAYLEPGPYGETRVPINLSDAKIGIVHNDGYYLLPVCEEGTSKPLDVLTAREQIEALLSSPFSTPSQVSSLARIKRSALAGLRSKLNPMLVNDLDNLRFAPILISTDLPSRALPLSELRQAERGVGSHALTIFDTGETMVFDQSHIFFDGAWGTALSEIMTNEALSWARYLSLLPASPTPSRTRLYTSLTLQLNAADLELVRQAPHVMPEAGAETSKLDLKACLALRKNFKQRNDLIEATINDLLVLYRAIHAATYTPSPELLNEIRRLAATKPDTAASLRQVVEEASRTNPAILIPMDASLKSPRDRVYPLNVEVPLHDLDILGLHARTLKVLDAYESASGVDRADLFAGFNQLQKIYLATLAGFGTFLRRAKEMAAQGQTPAAGAIKLLAHLPAPVQRLLDKIPERFEVLNNLIKGREVFSNVGAVAPSSTLTRFMTAKDDNNQKQLAWGILTDAKSVLRIHLRDFRPHVQTLISIGRKDLANSITQDYLDAYADGFNRYVRDLSRITIARRESMTRPKPGKRLVK
;
A
#
# COMPACT_ATOMS: atom_id res chain seq x y z
N MET A 1 48.50 -22.99 -13.28
CA MET A 1 47.90 -22.03 -12.34
C MET A 1 46.92 -21.14 -13.11
N SER A 2 45.62 -21.46 -13.03
CA SER A 2 44.53 -20.75 -13.71
C SER A 2 43.74 -19.98 -12.66
N GLY A 3 43.61 -18.67 -12.85
CA GLY A 3 43.00 -17.74 -11.90
C GLY A 3 41.52 -18.04 -11.70
N LYS A 4 41.13 -18.36 -10.45
CA LYS A 4 39.73 -18.43 -10.03
C LYS A 4 39.14 -17.02 -10.06
N GLN A 5 38.35 -16.73 -11.09
CA GLN A 5 37.46 -15.56 -11.14
C GLN A 5 36.53 -15.56 -9.92
N SER A 6 36.37 -14.41 -9.25
CA SER A 6 35.48 -14.29 -8.09
C SER A 6 34.01 -14.49 -8.50
N SER A 7 33.20 -15.07 -7.62
CA SER A 7 31.78 -15.38 -7.89
C SER A 7 30.96 -14.13 -8.26
N ILE A 8 31.32 -12.96 -7.74
CA ILE A 8 30.71 -11.66 -8.07
C ILE A 8 31.11 -11.21 -9.48
N GLN A 9 32.39 -11.30 -9.87
CA GLN A 9 32.80 -11.01 -11.26
C GLN A 9 32.09 -11.95 -12.23
N ARG A 10 31.96 -13.24 -11.88
CA ARG A 10 31.24 -14.21 -12.69
C ARG A 10 29.74 -13.88 -12.81
N ALA A 11 29.07 -13.50 -11.73
CA ALA A 11 27.65 -13.16 -11.72
C ALA A 11 27.33 -11.83 -12.42
N SER A 12 28.13 -10.78 -12.21
CA SER A 12 28.00 -9.51 -12.92
C SER A 12 28.34 -9.66 -14.41
N GLN A 13 29.29 -10.52 -14.77
CA GLN A 13 29.68 -10.77 -16.16
C GLN A 13 28.68 -11.69 -16.88
N LEU A 14 28.08 -12.66 -16.19
CA LEU A 14 26.93 -13.43 -16.69
C LEU A 14 25.70 -12.54 -16.90
N THR A 15 25.39 -11.66 -15.94
CA THR A 15 24.30 -10.68 -16.08
C THR A 15 24.55 -9.71 -17.23
N ALA A 16 25.77 -9.15 -17.32
CA ALA A 16 26.15 -8.28 -18.43
C ALA A 16 26.12 -9.00 -19.78
N ASN A 17 26.51 -10.28 -19.84
CA ASN A 17 26.44 -11.08 -21.06
C ASN A 17 24.99 -11.41 -21.43
N SER A 18 24.12 -11.78 -20.49
CA SER A 18 22.69 -12.00 -20.75
C SER A 18 21.97 -10.72 -21.19
N LEU A 19 22.26 -9.58 -20.57
CA LEU A 19 21.73 -8.28 -20.99
C LEU A 19 22.25 -7.86 -22.38
N ARG A 20 23.52 -8.14 -22.69
CA ARG A 20 24.08 -7.97 -24.04
C ARG A 20 23.43 -8.88 -25.06
N THR A 21 23.11 -10.12 -24.71
CA THR A 21 22.41 -11.05 -25.59
C THR A 21 21.01 -10.53 -25.88
N VAL A 22 20.24 -10.15 -24.85
CA VAL A 22 18.90 -9.54 -25.02
C VAL A 22 18.94 -8.26 -25.84
N ALA A 23 19.96 -7.41 -25.65
CA ALA A 23 20.16 -6.20 -26.47
C ALA A 23 20.54 -6.52 -27.93
N LYS A 24 21.08 -7.71 -28.22
CA LYS A 24 21.41 -8.18 -29.58
C LYS A 24 20.27 -8.94 -30.25
N THR A 25 19.40 -9.61 -29.51
CA THR A 25 18.22 -10.33 -30.05
C THR A 25 17.08 -9.39 -30.45
N ILE A 26 17.03 -8.20 -29.85
CA ILE A 26 16.09 -7.15 -30.24
C ILE A 26 16.73 -6.37 -31.39
N SER A 27 16.31 -6.66 -32.61
CA SER A 27 16.86 -6.18 -33.88
C SER A 27 17.36 -4.72 -33.86
N ALA A 28 18.66 -4.55 -34.10
CA ALA A 28 19.42 -3.30 -34.13
C ALA A 28 19.02 -2.27 -35.22
N HIS A 29 17.81 -2.37 -35.79
CA HIS A 29 17.27 -1.40 -36.73
C HIS A 29 15.97 -0.70 -36.27
N GLN A 30 15.36 -1.12 -35.16
CA GLN A 30 14.09 -0.56 -34.69
C GLN A 30 14.16 0.17 -33.34
N LEU A 31 15.29 0.13 -32.63
CA LEU A 31 15.41 0.71 -31.29
C LEU A 31 16.65 1.61 -31.11
N SER A 32 16.35 2.88 -30.89
CA SER A 32 17.18 3.93 -30.30
C SER A 32 17.95 4.88 -31.22
N ARG A 33 17.92 6.17 -30.82
CA ARG A 33 18.82 7.25 -31.25
C ARG A 33 20.05 7.35 -30.31
N LEU A 34 20.41 6.28 -29.60
CA LEU A 34 21.57 6.25 -28.71
C LEU A 34 22.79 5.71 -29.45
N SER A 35 23.95 6.26 -29.12
CA SER A 35 25.25 5.74 -29.55
C SER A 35 25.60 4.47 -28.75
N LEU A 36 26.34 3.54 -29.38
CA LEU A 36 26.79 2.28 -28.75
C LEU A 36 27.39 2.45 -27.33
N PRO A 37 28.20 3.49 -27.05
CA PRO A 37 28.74 3.73 -25.71
C PRO A 37 27.67 4.01 -24.65
N GLU A 38 26.56 4.65 -25.02
CA GLU A 38 25.45 4.97 -24.11
C GLU A 38 24.67 3.69 -23.72
N VAL A 39 24.52 2.75 -24.66
CA VAL A 39 23.92 1.43 -24.40
C VAL A 39 24.82 0.60 -23.47
N GLU A 40 26.13 0.60 -23.69
CA GLU A 40 27.08 -0.11 -22.83
C GLU A 40 27.14 0.44 -21.40
N ALA A 41 27.04 1.77 -21.23
CA ALA A 41 27.00 2.40 -19.92
C ALA A 41 25.76 1.97 -19.10
N VAL A 42 24.58 1.90 -19.74
CA VAL A 42 23.34 1.42 -19.09
C VAL A 42 23.44 -0.05 -18.69
N VAL A 43 23.98 -0.91 -19.56
CA VAL A 43 24.18 -2.34 -19.27
C VAL A 43 25.16 -2.54 -18.11
N GLN A 44 26.27 -1.79 -18.08
CA GLN A 44 27.23 -1.85 -16.98
C GLN A 44 26.61 -1.37 -15.66
N LEU A 45 25.83 -0.28 -15.68
CA LEU A 45 25.16 0.26 -14.50
C LEU A 45 24.16 -0.74 -13.90
N ILE A 46 23.31 -1.36 -14.73
CA ILE A 46 22.34 -2.38 -14.29
C ILE A 46 23.04 -3.61 -13.70
N SER A 47 24.16 -4.05 -14.29
CA SER A 47 24.92 -5.22 -13.83
C SER A 47 25.64 -5.05 -12.48
N ARG A 48 25.84 -3.80 -12.04
CA ARG A 48 26.36 -3.46 -10.72
C ARG A 48 25.27 -3.46 -9.64
N ILE A 49 24.02 -3.21 -10.04
CA ILE A 49 22.88 -3.05 -9.14
C ILE A 49 22.15 -4.39 -8.90
N MET A 50 22.06 -5.26 -9.90
CA MET A 50 21.40 -6.57 -9.80
C MET A 50 22.25 -7.73 -10.35
N PRO A 51 22.93 -8.53 -9.51
CA PRO A 51 23.44 -9.84 -9.90
C PRO A 51 22.27 -10.84 -9.92
N ALA A 52 21.97 -11.43 -11.08
CA ALA A 52 20.79 -12.25 -11.27
C ALA A 52 20.68 -13.48 -10.34
N GLY A 53 19.46 -13.74 -9.84
CA GLY A 53 18.91 -15.08 -9.67
C GLY A 53 19.48 -16.03 -8.61
N ASN A 54 20.27 -15.56 -7.64
CA ASN A 54 20.77 -16.41 -6.56
C ASN A 54 20.43 -15.79 -5.19
N VAL A 55 19.44 -16.35 -4.49
CA VAL A 55 18.96 -15.89 -3.17
C VAL A 55 20.13 -15.73 -2.16
N PRO A 56 21.08 -16.68 -2.05
CA PRO A 56 22.35 -16.48 -1.34
C PRO A 56 23.18 -15.27 -1.77
N GLY A 57 23.27 -14.99 -3.08
CA GLY A 57 24.02 -13.84 -3.63
C GLY A 57 23.40 -12.48 -3.31
N MET A 58 22.06 -12.42 -3.15
CA MET A 58 21.36 -11.21 -2.71
C MET A 58 21.52 -10.95 -1.21
N ILE A 59 21.49 -11.99 -0.37
CA ILE A 59 21.79 -11.89 1.07
C ILE A 59 23.22 -11.38 1.28
N LEU A 60 24.17 -11.88 0.48
CA LEU A 60 25.57 -11.43 0.49
C LEU A 60 25.76 -9.97 0.00
N ASN A 61 24.96 -9.51 -0.97
CA ASN A 61 24.98 -8.10 -1.42
C ASN A 61 24.39 -7.14 -0.39
N GLY A 62 23.33 -7.55 0.33
CA GLY A 62 22.78 -6.80 1.46
C GLY A 62 23.76 -6.63 2.61
N LEU A 63 24.64 -7.62 2.84
CA LEU A 63 25.71 -7.56 3.83
C LEU A 63 26.91 -6.69 3.40
N ALA A 64 27.13 -6.53 2.09
CA ALA A 64 28.22 -5.72 1.53
C ALA A 64 27.96 -4.20 1.55
N ARG A 65 26.73 -3.77 1.86
CA ARG A 65 26.28 -2.36 1.82
C ARG A 65 26.28 -1.63 3.17
N LEU A 66 27.01 -2.16 4.16
CA LEU A 66 27.16 -1.50 5.46
C LEU A 66 27.82 -0.11 5.30
N PRO A 67 27.32 0.93 5.98
CA PRO A 67 27.78 2.29 5.75
C PRO A 67 29.14 2.56 6.41
N GLY A 68 30.03 3.19 5.63
CA GLY A 68 31.06 4.08 6.18
C GLY A 68 32.48 3.54 6.26
N ARG A 69 33.20 3.55 5.12
CA ARG A 69 34.47 4.29 4.93
C ARG A 69 35.01 3.97 3.53
N ARG A 70 35.66 4.96 2.91
CA ARG A 70 36.30 4.84 1.59
C ARG A 70 37.37 3.75 1.64
N ILE A 71 37.24 2.73 0.78
CA ILE A 71 38.25 1.68 0.63
C ILE A 71 38.73 1.65 -0.84
N PRO A 72 40.05 1.79 -1.10
CA PRO A 72 40.62 1.67 -2.44
C PRO A 72 40.38 0.28 -3.06
N ALA A 73 40.17 0.21 -4.38
CA ALA A 73 39.73 -1.00 -5.10
C ALA A 73 40.61 -2.26 -4.91
N GLN A 74 41.90 -2.11 -4.61
CA GLN A 74 42.79 -3.24 -4.27
C GLN A 74 42.57 -3.79 -2.86
N LYS A 75 42.17 -2.92 -1.92
CA LYS A 75 41.84 -3.32 -0.54
C LYS A 75 40.42 -3.86 -0.46
N LEU A 76 39.51 -3.46 -1.34
CA LEU A 76 38.16 -4.05 -1.50
C LEU A 76 38.21 -5.56 -1.82
N GLN A 77 39.23 -6.02 -2.57
CA GLN A 77 39.39 -7.42 -2.96
C GLN A 77 40.02 -8.27 -1.84
N GLN A 78 40.89 -7.66 -1.02
CA GLN A 78 41.36 -8.23 0.24
C GLN A 78 40.28 -8.21 1.32
N ASP A 79 39.46 -7.15 1.39
CA ASP A 79 38.43 -6.93 2.39
C ASP A 79 37.16 -7.77 2.10
N VAL A 80 36.91 -8.20 0.86
CA VAL A 80 35.85 -9.18 0.53
C VAL A 80 36.24 -10.59 0.96
N ASN A 81 37.50 -11.00 0.74
CA ASN A 81 38.03 -12.24 1.33
C ASN A 81 38.10 -12.12 2.86
N ALA A 82 38.43 -10.93 3.37
CA ALA A 82 38.40 -10.63 4.79
C ALA A 82 36.98 -10.43 5.35
N LEU A 83 35.94 -10.28 4.53
CA LEU A 83 34.52 -10.17 4.92
C LEU A 83 33.92 -11.55 5.18
N PHE A 84 34.38 -12.59 4.47
CA PHE A 84 34.04 -13.97 4.80
C PHE A 84 34.73 -14.46 6.07
N SER A 85 35.92 -13.92 6.40
CA SER A 85 36.50 -14.03 7.76
C SER A 85 36.09 -12.88 8.70
N GLY A 86 35.34 -11.90 8.20
CA GLY A 86 35.09 -10.60 8.84
C GLY A 86 33.71 -10.52 9.45
N VAL A 87 32.74 -11.22 8.86
CA VAL A 87 31.48 -11.55 9.52
C VAL A 87 31.72 -12.46 10.73
N GLU A 88 32.78 -13.29 10.69
CA GLU A 88 33.33 -14.05 11.82
C GLU A 88 34.13 -13.18 12.83
N GLN A 89 34.55 -11.97 12.46
CA GLN A 89 35.26 -11.03 13.36
C GLN A 89 34.36 -9.93 13.95
N ILE A 90 33.22 -9.61 13.32
CA ILE A 90 32.27 -8.58 13.76
C ILE A 90 31.14 -9.18 14.62
N LEU A 91 30.75 -10.42 14.34
CA LEU A 91 30.00 -11.28 15.25
C LEU A 91 30.92 -12.41 15.64
N ASP A 92 30.99 -12.73 16.94
CA ASP A 92 31.76 -13.87 17.44
C ASP A 92 31.51 -15.10 16.54
N GLN A 93 32.53 -15.88 16.18
CA GLN A 93 32.38 -17.07 15.31
C GLN A 93 31.25 -18.00 15.81
N ALA A 94 31.12 -18.07 17.14
CA ALA A 94 30.03 -18.77 17.82
C ALA A 94 28.64 -18.17 17.53
N VAL A 95 28.52 -16.84 17.45
CA VAL A 95 27.25 -16.13 17.19
C VAL A 95 26.83 -16.25 15.73
N TYR A 96 27.74 -16.10 14.76
CA TYR A 96 27.41 -16.33 13.36
C TYR A 96 27.04 -17.80 13.08
N GLY A 97 27.82 -18.73 13.64
CA GLY A 97 27.55 -20.17 13.59
C GLY A 97 26.22 -20.55 14.25
N ALA A 98 25.94 -20.06 15.45
CA ALA A 98 24.75 -20.44 16.22
C ALA A 98 23.47 -19.74 15.77
N PHE A 99 23.52 -18.48 15.34
CA PHE A 99 22.31 -17.69 15.06
C PHE A 99 21.98 -17.51 13.58
N PHE A 100 22.91 -17.75 12.67
CA PHE A 100 22.69 -17.56 11.22
C PHE A 100 23.00 -18.82 10.41
N ALA A 101 24.25 -19.27 10.39
CA ALA A 101 24.67 -20.37 9.52
C ALA A 101 24.06 -21.72 9.94
N GLY A 102 24.04 -22.02 11.24
CA GLY A 102 23.43 -23.22 11.80
C GLY A 102 21.92 -23.30 11.51
N PRO A 103 21.11 -22.32 11.94
CA PRO A 103 19.68 -22.30 11.64
C PRO A 103 19.37 -22.32 10.14
N ALA A 104 20.11 -21.59 9.30
CA ALA A 104 19.91 -21.60 7.86
C ALA A 104 20.23 -22.96 7.22
N ALA A 105 21.31 -23.62 7.64
CA ALA A 105 21.67 -24.96 7.18
C ALA A 105 20.66 -26.02 7.65
N VAL A 106 20.14 -25.91 8.88
CA VAL A 106 19.08 -26.77 9.43
C VAL A 106 17.77 -26.56 8.68
N LEU A 107 17.37 -25.30 8.44
CA LEU A 107 16.17 -24.98 7.65
C LEU A 107 16.29 -25.48 6.22
N TRP A 108 17.45 -25.28 5.59
CA TRP A 108 17.71 -25.79 4.24
C TRP A 108 17.69 -27.32 4.21
N GLY A 109 18.33 -27.99 5.17
CA GLY A 109 18.29 -29.45 5.29
C GLY A 109 16.86 -29.96 5.49
N TYR A 110 16.09 -29.34 6.37
CA TYR A 110 14.69 -29.67 6.63
C TYR A 110 13.80 -29.47 5.40
N GLN A 111 13.94 -28.35 4.68
CA GLN A 111 13.17 -28.10 3.46
C GLN A 111 13.52 -29.10 2.34
N ASN A 112 14.78 -29.52 2.22
CA ASN A 112 15.14 -30.58 1.28
C ASN A 112 14.58 -31.94 1.69
N LEU A 113 14.56 -32.26 2.99
CA LEU A 113 13.91 -33.48 3.50
C LEU A 113 12.40 -33.47 3.24
N LEU A 114 11.72 -32.34 3.40
CA LEU A 114 10.30 -32.19 3.08
C LEU A 114 10.03 -32.38 1.58
N LYS A 115 10.86 -31.78 0.71
CA LYS A 115 10.77 -31.99 -0.74
C LYS A 115 11.00 -33.45 -1.13
N LEU A 116 11.99 -34.11 -0.53
CA LEU A 116 12.26 -35.53 -0.73
C LEU A 116 11.10 -36.42 -0.21
N ALA A 117 10.36 -35.95 0.80
CA ALA A 117 9.14 -36.59 1.31
C ALA A 117 7.87 -36.23 0.49
N GLY A 118 8.01 -35.56 -0.66
CA GLY A 118 6.89 -35.19 -1.52
C GLY A 118 6.02 -34.04 -1.01
N LYS A 119 6.46 -33.29 0.02
CA LYS A 119 5.75 -32.12 0.51
C LYS A 119 6.15 -30.89 -0.29
N ASP A 120 5.21 -30.36 -1.06
CA ASP A 120 5.36 -29.10 -1.79
C ASP A 120 5.26 -27.90 -0.81
N PRO A 121 6.25 -26.99 -0.78
CA PRO A 121 6.15 -25.74 -0.03
C PRO A 121 4.91 -24.90 -0.38
N GLU A 122 4.44 -24.92 -1.64
CA GLU A 122 3.23 -24.19 -2.05
C GLU A 122 1.97 -24.78 -1.40
N ALA A 123 1.94 -26.09 -1.15
CA ALA A 123 0.83 -26.76 -0.48
C ALA A 123 0.71 -26.39 1.01
N ALA A 124 1.71 -25.71 1.60
CA ALA A 124 1.60 -25.17 2.96
C ALA A 124 0.65 -23.98 3.05
N PHE A 125 0.35 -23.33 1.93
CA PHE A 125 -0.44 -22.11 1.84
C PHE A 125 -1.62 -22.34 0.89
N PRO A 126 -2.65 -23.10 1.29
CA PRO A 126 -3.80 -23.41 0.45
C PRO A 126 -4.57 -22.16 -0.01
N GLU A 127 -4.45 -21.04 0.72
CA GLU A 127 -5.00 -19.73 0.34
C GLU A 127 -3.95 -18.80 -0.30
N GLY A 128 -2.80 -19.32 -0.73
CA GLY A 128 -1.73 -18.52 -1.35
C GLY A 128 -0.82 -17.81 -0.35
N ALA A 129 0.25 -17.19 -0.85
CA ALA A 129 1.29 -16.59 -0.01
C ALA A 129 0.78 -15.43 0.88
N TRP A 130 -0.37 -14.84 0.54
CA TRP A 130 -1.05 -13.85 1.37
C TRP A 130 -1.45 -14.39 2.74
N GLN A 131 -1.82 -15.66 2.82
CA GLN A 131 -2.14 -16.34 4.08
C GLN A 131 -0.99 -16.20 5.08
N PHE A 132 0.25 -16.33 4.62
CA PHE A 132 1.41 -16.09 5.48
C PHE A 132 1.47 -14.64 5.98
N TYR A 133 1.23 -13.64 5.13
CA TYR A 133 1.27 -12.24 5.59
C TYR A 133 0.21 -11.97 6.65
N VAL A 134 -1.00 -12.53 6.50
CA VAL A 134 -2.07 -12.46 7.49
C VAL A 134 -1.69 -13.17 8.78
N ASP A 135 -1.17 -14.40 8.68
CA ASP A 135 -0.91 -15.24 9.84
C ASP A 135 0.36 -14.79 10.60
N TYR A 136 1.32 -14.19 9.89
CA TYR A 136 2.69 -13.98 10.40
C TYR A 136 3.14 -12.51 10.47
N ALA A 137 2.69 -11.63 9.57
CA ALA A 137 3.25 -10.28 9.43
C ALA A 137 2.27 -9.14 9.75
N LEU A 138 0.97 -9.36 9.60
CA LEU A 138 -0.06 -8.38 9.89
C LEU A 138 -0.69 -8.70 11.25
N ARG A 139 -0.76 -7.69 12.13
CA ARG A 139 -1.60 -7.74 13.32
C ARG A 139 -2.67 -6.69 13.19
N GLU A 140 -3.85 -7.03 13.68
CA GLU A 140 -4.94 -6.11 13.60
C GLU A 140 -4.72 -4.87 14.49
N ASP A 141 -5.16 -3.72 13.98
CA ASP A 141 -4.98 -2.34 14.43
C ASP A 141 -3.93 -1.49 13.70
N THR A 142 -2.63 -1.82 13.74
CA THR A 142 -1.64 -1.09 12.91
C THR A 142 -1.87 -1.34 11.42
N ALA A 143 -2.38 -2.53 11.11
CA ALA A 143 -2.65 -3.01 9.76
C ALA A 143 -3.99 -2.56 9.18
N ARG A 144 -4.63 -1.48 9.66
CA ARG A 144 -5.81 -0.94 8.97
C ARG A 144 -5.42 0.13 7.97
N HIS A 145 -6.02 0.07 6.79
CA HIS A 145 -5.98 1.15 5.81
C HIS A 145 -7.32 1.88 5.83
N THR A 146 -7.33 3.14 5.41
CA THR A 146 -8.51 4.00 5.53
C THR A 146 -8.71 4.75 4.23
N ASN A 147 -9.95 4.84 3.76
CA ASN A 147 -10.29 5.68 2.61
C ASN A 147 -11.58 6.46 2.81
N GLU A 148 -11.70 7.59 2.13
CA GLU A 148 -12.85 8.49 2.23
C GLU A 148 -13.55 8.63 0.89
N THR A 149 -14.89 8.58 0.93
CA THR A 149 -15.75 8.88 -0.21
C THR A 149 -16.65 10.08 0.11
N HIS A 150 -16.90 10.93 -0.88
CA HIS A 150 -17.86 12.05 -0.75
C HIS A 150 -19.18 11.81 -1.47
N GLY A 151 -19.34 10.64 -2.11
CA GLY A 151 -20.42 10.36 -3.05
C GLY A 151 -21.80 10.52 -2.44
N PHE A 152 -22.00 9.95 -1.26
CA PHE A 152 -23.28 9.97 -0.55
C PHE A 152 -23.82 11.40 -0.39
N ASP A 153 -23.11 12.24 0.35
CA ASP A 153 -23.55 13.62 0.62
C ASP A 153 -23.58 14.51 -0.62
N SER A 154 -22.60 14.39 -1.52
CA SER A 154 -22.53 15.23 -2.71
C SER A 154 -23.68 14.96 -3.69
N ILE A 155 -24.07 13.70 -3.87
CA ILE A 155 -25.17 13.32 -4.76
C ILE A 155 -26.53 13.69 -4.15
N LEU A 156 -26.74 13.45 -2.84
CA LEU A 156 -27.97 13.89 -2.16
C LEU A 156 -28.16 15.40 -2.29
N LYS A 157 -27.09 16.18 -2.07
CA LYS A 157 -27.09 17.63 -2.24
C LYS A 157 -27.39 18.05 -3.68
N GLN A 158 -26.78 17.38 -4.66
CA GLN A 158 -27.00 17.65 -6.09
C GLN A 158 -28.47 17.42 -6.50
N HIS A 159 -29.12 16.41 -5.92
CA HIS A 159 -30.51 16.06 -6.22
C HIS A 159 -31.53 16.67 -5.24
N HIS A 160 -31.09 17.57 -4.34
CA HIS A 160 -31.92 18.20 -3.32
C HIS A 160 -32.67 17.19 -2.42
N ILE A 161 -32.08 16.02 -2.20
CA ILE A 161 -32.62 15.00 -1.29
C ILE A 161 -32.18 15.35 0.13
N GLN A 162 -33.14 15.48 1.04
CA GLN A 162 -32.90 15.67 2.47
C GLN A 162 -33.26 14.38 3.20
N LEU A 163 -32.38 13.90 4.07
CA LEU A 163 -32.63 12.77 4.95
C LEU A 163 -32.52 13.24 6.39
N ASP A 164 -33.40 12.75 7.26
CA ASP A 164 -33.18 12.85 8.69
C ASP A 164 -32.10 11.86 9.15
N LYS A 165 -31.75 11.89 10.45
CA LYS A 165 -30.73 11.01 11.02
C LYS A 165 -31.09 9.54 10.89
N THR A 166 -32.37 9.22 11.04
CA THR A 166 -32.89 7.86 10.99
C THR A 166 -32.76 7.29 9.59
N ASP A 167 -33.18 8.02 8.56
CA ASP A 167 -33.07 7.60 7.16
C ASP A 167 -31.63 7.54 6.69
N ARG A 168 -30.78 8.48 7.13
CA ARG A 168 -29.33 8.43 6.84
C ARG A 168 -28.69 7.17 7.40
N LEU A 169 -28.92 6.86 8.68
CA LEU A 169 -28.37 5.66 9.31
C LEU A 169 -28.99 4.39 8.71
N THR A 170 -30.29 4.39 8.40
CA THR A 170 -30.97 3.28 7.74
C THR A 170 -30.38 2.99 6.37
N ALA A 171 -30.05 4.03 5.58
CA ALA A 171 -29.41 3.84 4.28
C ALA A 171 -28.06 3.11 4.38
N TRP A 172 -27.23 3.48 5.35
CA TRP A 172 -25.92 2.85 5.58
C TRP A 172 -26.02 1.47 6.21
N PHE A 173 -26.98 1.26 7.12
CA PHE A 173 -27.30 -0.04 7.67
C PHE A 173 -27.73 -1.00 6.55
N MET A 174 -28.69 -0.60 5.71
CA MET A 174 -29.17 -1.43 4.61
C MET A 174 -28.10 -1.69 3.55
N ALA A 175 -27.26 -0.70 3.24
CA ALA A 175 -26.10 -0.93 2.36
C ALA A 175 -25.13 -1.97 2.94
N SER A 176 -24.96 -1.98 4.27
CA SER A 176 -24.12 -2.97 4.96
C SER A 176 -24.77 -4.36 4.97
N VAL A 177 -26.09 -4.45 5.17
CA VAL A 177 -26.87 -5.69 5.02
C VAL A 177 -26.74 -6.24 3.60
N THR A 178 -27.06 -5.43 2.57
CA THR A 178 -26.93 -5.83 1.17
C THR A 178 -25.51 -6.29 0.84
N CYS A 179 -24.50 -5.56 1.33
CA CYS A 179 -23.09 -5.91 1.14
C CYS A 179 -22.78 -7.32 1.67
N LEU A 180 -23.19 -7.65 2.89
CA LEU A 180 -22.94 -8.98 3.48
C LEU A 180 -23.66 -10.10 2.73
N HIS A 181 -24.92 -9.88 2.32
CA HIS A 181 -25.70 -10.86 1.56
C HIS A 181 -25.12 -11.11 0.16
N GLN A 182 -24.62 -10.06 -0.50
CA GLN A 182 -24.09 -10.15 -1.87
C GLN A 182 -22.58 -10.40 -1.94
N TYR A 183 -21.89 -10.40 -0.79
CA TYR A 183 -20.44 -10.44 -0.73
C TYR A 183 -19.81 -11.63 -1.47
N PRO A 184 -20.30 -12.88 -1.33
CA PRO A 184 -19.72 -14.02 -2.05
C PRO A 184 -19.77 -13.84 -3.57
N VAL A 185 -20.86 -13.30 -4.10
CA VAL A 185 -21.05 -13.04 -5.54
C VAL A 185 -20.18 -11.87 -6.01
N LEU A 186 -19.99 -10.86 -5.17
CA LEU A 186 -19.05 -9.76 -5.44
C LEU A 186 -17.60 -10.27 -5.53
N LEU A 187 -17.19 -11.17 -4.63
CA LEU A 187 -15.88 -11.80 -4.69
C LEU A 187 -15.73 -12.69 -5.92
N GLU A 188 -16.76 -13.43 -6.31
CA GLU A 188 -16.74 -14.21 -7.55
C GLU A 188 -16.55 -13.32 -8.78
N ASN A 189 -17.25 -12.18 -8.85
CA ASN A 189 -17.06 -11.22 -9.93
C ASN A 189 -15.63 -10.67 -9.95
N GLU A 190 -15.09 -10.31 -8.79
CA GLU A 190 -13.72 -9.80 -8.65
C GLU A 190 -12.69 -10.83 -9.15
N TRP A 191 -12.82 -12.07 -8.69
CA TRP A 191 -11.99 -13.20 -9.11
C TRP A 191 -12.10 -13.44 -10.61
N ARG A 192 -13.33 -13.52 -11.14
CA ARG A 192 -13.61 -13.81 -12.55
C ARG A 192 -13.01 -12.73 -13.45
N GLU A 193 -13.17 -11.46 -13.09
CA GLU A 193 -12.60 -10.35 -13.86
C GLU A 193 -11.08 -10.47 -14.01
N ARG A 194 -10.36 -10.82 -12.93
CA ARG A 194 -8.90 -10.96 -12.96
C ARG A 194 -8.47 -12.21 -13.70
N VAL A 195 -9.05 -13.36 -13.38
CA VAL A 195 -8.65 -14.66 -13.94
C VAL A 195 -8.99 -14.73 -15.43
N CYS A 196 -10.17 -14.29 -15.85
CA CYS A 196 -10.54 -14.26 -17.27
C CYS A 196 -9.55 -13.43 -18.09
N ILE A 197 -9.23 -12.22 -17.63
CA ILE A 197 -8.30 -11.33 -18.34
C ILE A 197 -6.88 -11.92 -18.35
N SER A 198 -6.38 -12.38 -17.20
CA SER A 198 -5.03 -12.95 -17.08
C SER A 198 -4.83 -14.16 -18.00
N LEU A 199 -5.77 -15.11 -17.97
CA LEU A 199 -5.72 -16.29 -18.83
C LEU A 199 -5.85 -15.91 -20.30
N LEU A 200 -6.62 -14.88 -20.64
CA LEU A 200 -6.75 -14.41 -22.01
C LEU A 200 -5.43 -13.81 -22.51
N GLU A 201 -4.77 -12.99 -21.70
CA GLU A 201 -3.45 -12.43 -22.03
C GLU A 201 -2.40 -13.53 -22.23
N ASP A 202 -2.43 -14.59 -21.41
CA ASP A 202 -1.52 -15.74 -21.53
C ASP A 202 -1.83 -16.64 -22.73
N ALA A 203 -3.11 -16.86 -23.06
CA ALA A 203 -3.53 -17.61 -24.25
C ALA A 203 -3.11 -16.88 -25.54
N LEU A 204 -3.30 -15.56 -25.59
CA LEU A 204 -2.86 -14.72 -26.71
C LEU A 204 -1.34 -14.75 -26.89
N ARG A 205 -0.58 -14.67 -25.79
CA ARG A 205 0.88 -14.78 -25.80
C ARG A 205 1.33 -16.15 -26.33
N SER A 206 0.69 -17.21 -25.86
CA SER A 206 1.00 -18.59 -26.27
C SER A 206 0.71 -18.83 -27.76
N ALA A 207 -0.31 -18.16 -28.30
CA ALA A 207 -0.67 -18.20 -29.71
C ALA A 207 0.21 -17.32 -30.62
N GLY A 208 1.20 -16.61 -30.08
CA GLY A 208 2.07 -15.71 -30.85
C GLY A 208 1.37 -14.43 -31.35
N VAL A 209 0.17 -14.13 -30.83
CA VAL A 209 -0.58 -12.90 -31.12
C VAL A 209 -0.12 -11.81 -30.15
N GLU A 210 1.14 -11.40 -30.26
CA GLU A 210 1.66 -10.28 -29.47
C GLU A 210 1.34 -8.94 -30.16
N ASP A 211 0.11 -8.45 -29.98
CA ASP A 211 -0.21 -7.05 -30.29
C ASP A 211 -0.29 -6.19 -29.03
N TRP A 212 -0.06 -4.87 -29.15
CA TRP A 212 -0.15 -3.90 -28.06
C TRP A 212 -1.52 -3.92 -27.35
N ARG A 213 -2.56 -4.45 -28.02
CA ARG A 213 -3.91 -4.70 -27.50
C ARG A 213 -3.93 -5.77 -26.40
N ALA A 214 -3.11 -6.83 -26.53
CA ALA A 214 -3.05 -7.91 -25.55
C ALA A 214 -2.46 -7.48 -24.19
N LYS A 215 -1.72 -6.37 -24.12
CA LYS A 215 -1.09 -5.88 -22.87
C LYS A 215 -1.93 -4.84 -22.10
N ARG A 216 -3.13 -4.50 -22.59
CA ARG A 216 -3.95 -3.40 -22.05
C ARG A 216 -5.37 -3.81 -21.66
N VAL A 217 -5.74 -5.08 -21.82
CA VAL A 217 -7.11 -5.55 -21.57
C VAL A 217 -7.52 -5.25 -20.12
N HIS A 218 -6.65 -5.55 -19.15
CA HIS A 218 -6.91 -5.22 -17.75
C HIS A 218 -7.16 -3.71 -17.54
N ARG A 219 -6.26 -2.88 -18.08
CA ARG A 219 -6.35 -1.43 -17.94
C ARG A 219 -7.58 -0.84 -18.61
N GLU A 220 -8.01 -1.41 -19.73
CA GLU A 220 -9.23 -1.01 -20.42
C GLU A 220 -10.47 -1.34 -19.59
N TRP A 221 -10.52 -2.53 -18.97
CA TRP A 221 -11.60 -2.89 -18.06
C TRP A 221 -11.64 -1.96 -16.84
N GLU A 222 -10.50 -1.69 -16.19
CA GLU A 222 -10.42 -0.77 -15.04
C GLU A 222 -11.04 0.61 -15.31
N LEU A 223 -10.92 1.11 -16.54
CA LEU A 223 -11.43 2.44 -16.92
C LEU A 223 -12.95 2.47 -17.07
N ILE A 224 -13.58 1.34 -17.38
CA ILE A 224 -15.03 1.24 -17.63
C ILE A 224 -15.77 0.41 -16.58
N ARG A 225 -15.04 -0.20 -15.63
CA ARG A 225 -15.61 -1.04 -14.57
C ARG A 225 -16.68 -0.24 -13.80
N PRO A 226 -17.93 -0.72 -13.74
CA PRO A 226 -18.99 -0.01 -13.05
C PRO A 226 -18.88 -0.19 -11.52
N TYR A 227 -18.91 0.91 -10.78
CA TYR A 227 -19.05 0.93 -9.30
C TYR A 227 -20.48 1.27 -8.85
N ARG A 228 -21.38 1.49 -9.81
CA ARG A 228 -22.81 1.73 -9.61
C ARG A 228 -23.60 1.11 -10.76
N ARG A 229 -24.92 1.02 -10.59
CA ARG A 229 -25.85 0.68 -11.67
C ARG A 229 -26.19 1.97 -12.43
N ASP A 230 -26.05 1.96 -13.76
CA ASP A 230 -26.61 3.02 -14.61
C ASP A 230 -28.10 2.75 -14.89
N GLU A 231 -28.76 3.57 -15.71
CA GLU A 231 -30.21 3.47 -16.00
C GLU A 231 -30.63 2.09 -16.52
N ASP A 232 -29.77 1.43 -17.30
CA ASP A 232 -29.98 0.09 -17.85
C ASP A 232 -29.81 -1.04 -16.82
N GLY A 233 -29.30 -0.72 -15.63
CA GLY A 233 -29.05 -1.65 -14.53
C GLY A 233 -30.20 -1.77 -13.52
N ALA A 234 -31.29 -1.02 -13.68
CA ALA A 234 -32.38 -0.96 -12.71
C ALA A 234 -33.07 -2.32 -12.45
N LEU A 235 -33.04 -3.24 -13.42
CA LEU A 235 -33.65 -4.57 -13.33
C LEU A 235 -32.77 -5.62 -12.64
N TYR A 236 -31.54 -5.26 -12.27
CA TYR A 236 -30.55 -6.19 -11.73
C TYR A 236 -30.06 -5.72 -10.36
N ASP A 237 -29.65 -6.67 -9.52
CA ASP A 237 -28.75 -6.34 -8.43
C ASP A 237 -27.38 -5.91 -8.98
N TYR A 238 -26.60 -5.23 -8.14
CA TYR A 238 -25.31 -4.70 -8.57
C TYR A 238 -24.31 -5.80 -9.00
N PRO A 239 -24.15 -6.94 -8.29
CA PRO A 239 -23.27 -8.01 -8.74
C PRO A 239 -23.65 -8.55 -10.12
N THR A 240 -24.94 -8.81 -10.38
CA THR A 240 -25.41 -9.31 -11.67
C THR A 240 -25.18 -8.29 -12.77
N TYR A 241 -25.45 -7.00 -12.50
CA TYR A 241 -25.17 -5.92 -13.43
C TYR A 241 -23.70 -5.82 -13.81
N ARG A 242 -22.80 -5.85 -12.81
CA ARG A 242 -21.35 -5.79 -13.02
C ARG A 242 -20.86 -6.98 -13.84
N ARG A 243 -21.36 -8.19 -13.55
CA ARG A 243 -21.05 -9.41 -14.32
C ARG A 243 -21.43 -9.25 -15.79
N ARG A 244 -22.66 -8.79 -16.06
CA ARG A 244 -23.13 -8.55 -17.43
C ARG A 244 -22.28 -7.53 -18.19
N LYS A 245 -21.88 -6.43 -17.55
CA LYS A 245 -21.00 -5.42 -18.17
C LYS A 245 -19.62 -6.01 -18.48
N PHE A 246 -19.10 -6.86 -17.60
CA PHE A 246 -17.84 -7.56 -17.84
C PHE A 246 -17.95 -8.56 -19.00
N ASP A 247 -19.05 -9.31 -19.08
CA ASP A 247 -19.29 -10.27 -20.18
C ASP A 247 -19.33 -9.56 -21.53
N LEU A 248 -20.06 -8.46 -21.64
CA LEU A 248 -20.09 -7.63 -22.86
C LEU A 248 -18.71 -7.08 -23.23
N PHE A 249 -17.93 -6.64 -22.23
CA PHE A 249 -16.56 -6.20 -22.46
C PHE A 249 -15.69 -7.35 -22.99
N LEU A 250 -15.78 -8.53 -22.37
CA LEU A 250 -14.98 -9.69 -22.72
C LEU A 250 -15.34 -10.23 -24.11
N GLU A 251 -16.62 -10.32 -24.46
CA GLU A 251 -17.10 -10.71 -25.80
C GLU A 251 -16.47 -9.82 -26.89
N SER A 252 -16.41 -8.51 -26.66
CA SER A 252 -15.80 -7.57 -27.61
C SER A 252 -14.30 -7.79 -27.80
N ARG A 253 -13.62 -8.42 -26.82
CA ARG A 253 -12.18 -8.73 -26.89
C ARG A 253 -11.93 -10.12 -27.46
N LEU A 254 -12.88 -11.04 -27.32
CA LEU A 254 -12.79 -12.41 -27.82
C LEU A 254 -13.07 -12.53 -29.33
N HIS A 255 -13.64 -11.51 -29.97
CA HIS A 255 -14.03 -11.54 -31.38
C HIS A 255 -12.87 -11.88 -32.34
N ASP A 256 -11.68 -11.31 -32.09
CA ASP A 256 -10.50 -11.46 -32.96
C ASP A 256 -9.53 -12.56 -32.47
N VAL A 257 -9.93 -13.35 -31.46
CA VAL A 257 -9.06 -14.37 -30.85
C VAL A 257 -9.11 -15.66 -31.66
N PRO A 258 -7.95 -16.25 -32.05
CA PRO A 258 -7.93 -17.53 -32.75
C PRO A 258 -8.69 -18.63 -32.01
N GLU A 259 -9.46 -19.45 -32.71
CA GLU A 259 -10.33 -20.47 -32.10
C GLU A 259 -9.57 -21.42 -31.17
N ALA A 260 -8.35 -21.83 -31.55
CA ALA A 260 -7.51 -22.67 -30.71
C ALA A 260 -7.12 -22.00 -29.39
N ALA A 261 -6.76 -20.70 -29.43
CA ALA A 261 -6.43 -19.93 -28.24
C ALA A 261 -7.66 -19.70 -27.35
N ARG A 262 -8.83 -19.50 -27.96
CA ARG A 262 -10.10 -19.39 -27.24
C ARG A 262 -10.47 -20.69 -26.52
N LYS A 263 -10.36 -21.85 -27.16
CA LYS A 263 -10.62 -23.15 -26.52
C LYS A 263 -9.66 -23.45 -25.36
N ASP A 264 -8.37 -23.13 -25.53
CA ASP A 264 -7.37 -23.25 -24.46
C ASP A 264 -7.72 -22.32 -23.28
N TRP A 265 -8.10 -21.07 -23.57
CA TRP A 265 -8.56 -20.12 -22.56
C TRP A 265 -9.80 -20.62 -21.78
N GLU A 266 -10.84 -21.09 -22.49
CA GLU A 266 -12.07 -21.62 -21.88
C GLU A 266 -11.78 -22.83 -20.97
N ALA A 267 -10.92 -23.76 -21.43
CA ALA A 267 -10.55 -24.94 -20.65
C ALA A 267 -9.78 -24.57 -19.36
N ARG A 268 -8.82 -23.63 -19.44
CA ARG A 268 -8.07 -23.15 -18.28
C ARG A 268 -8.95 -22.39 -17.30
N LEU A 269 -9.91 -21.62 -17.80
CA LEU A 269 -10.84 -20.87 -16.96
C LEU A 269 -11.74 -21.81 -16.14
N GLU A 270 -12.29 -22.85 -16.77
CA GLU A 270 -13.11 -23.84 -16.08
C GLU A 270 -12.30 -24.58 -15.00
N GLN A 271 -11.05 -24.96 -15.32
CA GLN A 271 -10.16 -25.58 -14.34
C GLN A 271 -9.89 -24.64 -13.15
N ALA A 272 -9.56 -23.37 -13.42
CA ALA A 272 -9.30 -22.38 -12.36
C ALA A 272 -10.55 -22.13 -11.50
N HIS A 273 -11.73 -22.11 -12.12
CA HIS A 273 -13.00 -21.93 -11.41
C HIS A 273 -13.24 -23.06 -10.39
N GLN A 274 -13.01 -24.31 -10.80
CA GLN A 274 -13.16 -25.47 -9.91
C GLN A 274 -12.10 -25.53 -8.80
N GLN A 275 -10.89 -25.05 -9.06
CA GLN A 275 -9.75 -25.19 -8.14
C GLN A 275 -9.60 -24.01 -7.17
N ASP A 276 -9.77 -22.77 -7.65
CA ASP A 276 -9.28 -21.58 -6.93
C ASP A 276 -10.39 -20.69 -6.35
N LEU A 277 -11.59 -20.64 -6.95
CA LEU A 277 -12.64 -19.69 -6.57
C LEU A 277 -13.07 -19.85 -5.11
N SER A 278 -13.32 -21.08 -4.66
CA SER A 278 -13.79 -21.33 -3.29
C SER A 278 -12.75 -20.94 -2.23
N ALA A 279 -11.46 -21.18 -2.51
CA ALA A 279 -10.37 -20.77 -1.64
C ALA A 279 -10.27 -19.24 -1.59
N TYR A 280 -10.38 -18.58 -2.74
CA TYR A 280 -10.41 -17.12 -2.82
C TYR A 280 -11.58 -16.51 -2.04
N GLN A 281 -12.79 -17.05 -2.17
CA GLN A 281 -13.96 -16.56 -1.44
C GLN A 281 -13.80 -16.72 0.08
N ARG A 282 -13.30 -17.87 0.56
CA ARG A 282 -13.00 -18.07 1.99
C ARG A 282 -11.96 -17.07 2.47
N GLN A 283 -10.87 -16.94 1.72
CA GLN A 283 -9.78 -16.02 2.05
C GLN A 283 -10.25 -14.56 2.10
N MET A 284 -11.16 -14.13 1.23
CA MET A 284 -11.58 -12.74 1.16
C MET A 284 -12.83 -12.41 1.99
N SER A 285 -13.53 -13.43 2.49
CA SER A 285 -14.82 -13.24 3.17
C SER A 285 -14.73 -12.31 4.39
N ILE A 286 -15.62 -11.32 4.46
CA ILE A 286 -15.75 -10.46 5.64
C ILE A 286 -16.73 -11.02 6.67
N LEU A 287 -17.41 -12.14 6.36
CA LEU A 287 -18.24 -12.89 7.31
C LEU A 287 -17.36 -13.78 8.20
N ALA A 288 -16.45 -13.13 8.91
CA ALA A 288 -15.59 -13.74 9.91
C ALA A 288 -15.13 -12.68 10.91
N TYR A 289 -14.78 -13.11 12.12
CA TYR A 289 -14.07 -12.28 13.09
C TYR A 289 -12.64 -12.75 13.28
N LEU A 290 -11.81 -11.87 13.83
CA LEU A 290 -10.43 -12.19 14.19
C LEU A 290 -10.31 -12.53 15.68
N GLU A 291 -9.90 -13.77 15.95
CA GLU A 291 -9.50 -14.22 17.27
C GLU A 291 -7.99 -13.94 17.46
N PRO A 292 -7.61 -13.07 18.42
CA PRO A 292 -6.21 -12.74 18.65
C PRO A 292 -5.48 -13.94 19.25
N GLY A 293 -4.42 -14.36 18.57
CA GLY A 293 -3.44 -15.29 19.08
C GLY A 293 -2.13 -14.59 19.48
N PRO A 294 -1.26 -15.27 20.25
CA PRO A 294 0.05 -14.73 20.61
C PRO A 294 0.98 -14.48 19.41
N TYR A 295 0.72 -15.12 18.27
CA TYR A 295 1.58 -15.10 17.07
C TYR A 295 0.81 -15.01 15.74
N GLY A 296 -0.51 -14.86 15.79
CA GLY A 296 -1.40 -15.00 14.64
C GLY A 296 -2.74 -14.35 14.92
N GLU A 297 -3.44 -13.95 13.88
CA GLU A 297 -4.88 -13.78 13.95
C GLU A 297 -5.52 -15.04 13.39
N THR A 298 -6.52 -15.60 14.06
CA THR A 298 -7.31 -16.70 13.49
C THR A 298 -8.62 -16.12 12.97
N ARG A 299 -8.89 -16.33 11.68
CA ARG A 299 -10.18 -15.97 11.09
C ARG A 299 -11.20 -17.06 11.42
N VAL A 300 -12.25 -16.67 12.13
CA VAL A 300 -13.34 -17.57 12.50
C VAL A 300 -14.57 -17.18 11.70
N PRO A 301 -15.07 -18.05 10.80
CA PRO A 301 -16.26 -17.77 10.00
C PRO A 301 -17.49 -17.51 10.86
N ILE A 302 -18.35 -16.61 10.38
CA ILE A 302 -19.66 -16.29 10.94
C ILE A 302 -20.72 -16.76 9.93
N ASN A 303 -21.75 -17.49 10.40
CA ASN A 303 -22.89 -17.76 9.53
C ASN A 303 -23.66 -16.45 9.29
N LEU A 304 -24.16 -16.26 8.08
CA LEU A 304 -24.89 -15.04 7.73
C LEU A 304 -26.09 -14.77 8.67
N SER A 305 -26.78 -15.82 9.13
CA SER A 305 -27.90 -15.72 10.10
C SER A 305 -27.49 -15.19 11.47
N ASP A 306 -26.22 -15.39 11.85
CA ASP A 306 -25.69 -14.97 13.15
C ASP A 306 -25.04 -13.58 13.07
N ALA A 307 -24.82 -13.08 11.86
CA ALA A 307 -24.16 -11.80 11.62
C ALA A 307 -25.06 -10.63 12.02
N LYS A 308 -24.42 -9.57 12.52
CA LYS A 308 -25.06 -8.32 12.93
C LYS A 308 -24.34 -7.13 12.29
N ILE A 309 -24.96 -5.97 12.28
CA ILE A 309 -24.27 -4.70 12.07
C ILE A 309 -24.12 -4.01 13.42
N GLY A 310 -22.91 -3.56 13.73
CA GLY A 310 -22.63 -2.75 14.90
C GLY A 310 -22.95 -1.28 14.61
N ILE A 311 -23.68 -0.62 15.49
CA ILE A 311 -23.95 0.82 15.42
C ILE A 311 -23.32 1.45 16.66
N VAL A 312 -22.42 2.41 16.44
CA VAL A 312 -21.85 3.25 17.49
C VAL A 312 -22.58 4.59 17.43
N HIS A 313 -23.26 4.94 18.53
CA HIS A 313 -24.04 6.17 18.64
C HIS A 313 -23.87 6.78 20.03
N ASN A 314 -23.30 7.98 20.08
CA ASN A 314 -22.87 8.67 21.29
C ASN A 314 -22.04 7.72 22.18
N ASP A 315 -20.98 7.12 21.63
CA ASP A 315 -20.12 6.15 22.34
C ASP A 315 -20.85 4.88 22.88
N GLY A 316 -22.13 4.68 22.58
CA GLY A 316 -22.92 3.49 22.90
C GLY A 316 -22.92 2.49 21.76
N TYR A 317 -22.88 1.19 22.06
CA TYR A 317 -22.82 0.13 21.05
C TYR A 317 -24.13 -0.65 20.97
N TYR A 318 -24.60 -0.82 19.75
CA TYR A 318 -25.83 -1.55 19.44
C TYR A 318 -25.58 -2.55 18.33
N LEU A 319 -26.20 -3.73 18.41
CA LEU A 319 -26.10 -4.77 17.41
C LEU A 319 -27.48 -5.05 16.83
N LEU A 320 -27.65 -4.89 15.52
CA LEU A 320 -28.90 -5.16 14.81
C LEU A 320 -28.68 -6.31 13.81
N PRO A 321 -29.57 -7.33 13.74
CA PRO A 321 -29.38 -8.50 12.89
C PRO A 321 -29.43 -8.14 11.39
N VAL A 322 -28.71 -8.90 10.56
CA VAL A 322 -28.71 -8.70 9.10
C VAL A 322 -29.78 -9.54 8.39
N CYS A 323 -30.41 -10.47 9.11
CA CYS A 323 -31.45 -11.36 8.62
C CYS A 323 -32.75 -11.19 9.40
N GLU A 324 -33.88 -11.47 8.73
CA GLU A 324 -35.15 -11.68 9.43
C GLU A 324 -35.05 -12.90 10.34
N GLU A 325 -35.72 -12.85 11.49
CA GLU A 325 -35.65 -13.89 12.51
C GLU A 325 -36.02 -15.27 11.94
N GLY A 326 -35.14 -16.26 12.15
CA GLY A 326 -35.33 -17.63 11.67
C GLY A 326 -35.17 -17.85 10.17
N THR A 327 -34.72 -16.84 9.40
CA THR A 327 -34.51 -16.96 7.95
C THR A 327 -33.08 -16.58 7.52
N SER A 328 -32.76 -16.82 6.25
CA SER A 328 -31.57 -16.29 5.59
C SER A 328 -31.86 -15.06 4.71
N LYS A 329 -33.05 -14.48 4.80
CA LYS A 329 -33.43 -13.31 4.01
C LYS A 329 -32.86 -12.04 4.64
N PRO A 330 -32.51 -11.00 3.85
CA PRO A 330 -32.13 -9.70 4.39
C PRO A 330 -33.21 -9.14 5.30
N LEU A 331 -32.82 -8.45 6.37
CA LEU A 331 -33.78 -7.70 7.20
C LEU A 331 -34.54 -6.69 6.35
N ASP A 332 -35.86 -6.64 6.48
CA ASP A 332 -36.70 -5.67 5.78
C ASP A 332 -36.34 -4.21 6.15
N VAL A 333 -36.35 -3.33 5.14
CA VAL A 333 -35.94 -1.93 5.28
C VAL A 333 -36.87 -1.13 6.20
N LEU A 334 -38.18 -1.38 6.18
CA LEU A 334 -39.11 -0.67 7.06
C LEU A 334 -38.89 -1.12 8.51
N THR A 335 -38.71 -2.41 8.71
CA THR A 335 -38.34 -2.97 10.02
C THR A 335 -37.03 -2.37 10.53
N ALA A 336 -35.98 -2.32 9.70
CA ALA A 336 -34.70 -1.72 10.05
C ALA A 336 -34.86 -0.24 10.45
N ARG A 337 -35.65 0.52 9.66
CA ARG A 337 -35.94 1.94 9.89
C ARG A 337 -36.61 2.18 11.24
N GLU A 338 -37.63 1.39 11.59
CA GLU A 338 -38.32 1.47 12.89
C GLU A 338 -37.42 1.11 14.08
N GLN A 339 -36.51 0.14 13.90
CA GLN A 339 -35.54 -0.25 14.93
C GLN A 339 -34.48 0.83 15.15
N ILE A 340 -34.02 1.45 14.06
CA ILE A 340 -33.05 2.55 14.13
C ILE A 340 -33.67 3.77 14.82
N GLU A 341 -34.93 4.09 14.53
CA GLU A 341 -35.65 5.15 15.25
C GLU A 341 -35.75 4.85 16.75
N ALA A 342 -36.07 3.60 17.12
CA ALA A 342 -36.13 3.18 18.51
C ALA A 342 -34.76 3.23 19.20
N LEU A 343 -33.67 2.92 18.48
CA LEU A 343 -32.30 3.05 18.97
C LEU A 343 -31.93 4.51 19.20
N LEU A 344 -32.16 5.39 18.22
CA LEU A 344 -31.82 6.81 18.30
C LEU A 344 -32.63 7.55 19.38
N SER A 345 -33.86 7.09 19.64
CA SER A 345 -34.73 7.60 20.70
C SER A 345 -34.45 7.02 22.09
N SER A 346 -33.56 6.03 22.19
CA SER A 346 -33.28 5.38 23.48
C SER A 346 -32.49 6.30 24.42
N PRO A 347 -32.76 6.22 25.74
CA PRO A 347 -32.00 7.00 26.71
C PRO A 347 -30.52 6.62 26.64
N PHE A 348 -29.68 7.64 26.62
CA PHE A 348 -28.24 7.52 26.53
C PHE A 348 -27.67 6.59 27.62
N SER A 349 -27.01 5.51 27.21
CA SER A 349 -26.20 4.68 28.10
C SER A 349 -24.87 5.38 28.39
N THR A 350 -24.22 5.03 29.50
CA THR A 350 -22.87 5.51 29.82
C THR A 350 -21.91 5.27 28.64
N PRO A 351 -21.06 6.23 28.26
CA PRO A 351 -20.12 6.06 27.15
C PRO A 351 -19.27 4.81 27.33
N SER A 352 -19.05 4.07 26.24
CA SER A 352 -18.07 2.99 26.23
C SER A 352 -16.66 3.57 26.02
N GLN A 353 -15.62 2.80 26.38
CA GLN A 353 -14.21 3.21 26.17
C GLN A 353 -13.42 2.10 25.48
N VAL A 354 -14.07 1.40 24.56
CA VAL A 354 -13.56 0.16 23.95
C VAL A 354 -12.45 0.44 22.93
N SER A 355 -12.42 1.65 22.36
CA SER A 355 -11.29 2.09 21.52
C SER A 355 -9.93 1.97 22.23
N SER A 356 -9.88 2.03 23.55
CA SER A 356 -8.66 1.81 24.34
C SER A 356 -8.09 0.40 24.16
N LEU A 357 -8.95 -0.62 24.05
CA LEU A 357 -8.57 -2.01 23.80
C LEU A 357 -8.04 -2.20 22.38
N ALA A 358 -8.53 -1.42 21.41
CA ALA A 358 -8.04 -1.48 20.03
C ALA A 358 -6.54 -1.14 19.95
N ARG A 359 -6.06 -0.24 20.81
CA ARG A 359 -4.65 0.22 20.84
C ARG A 359 -3.69 -0.73 21.55
N ILE A 360 -4.19 -1.82 22.13
CA ILE A 360 -3.35 -2.83 22.77
C ILE A 360 -2.74 -3.72 21.68
N LYS A 361 -1.47 -4.08 21.82
CA LYS A 361 -0.87 -5.06 20.89
C LYS A 361 -1.68 -6.35 20.92
N ARG A 362 -2.07 -6.85 19.74
CA ARG A 362 -2.94 -8.03 19.62
C ARG A 362 -2.43 -9.27 20.37
N SER A 363 -1.12 -9.48 20.37
CA SER A 363 -0.48 -10.57 21.12
C SER A 363 -0.66 -10.45 22.64
N ALA A 364 -0.80 -9.23 23.17
CA ALA A 364 -1.09 -8.97 24.57
C ALA A 364 -2.60 -9.04 24.87
N LEU A 365 -3.45 -8.63 23.92
CA LEU A 365 -4.90 -8.66 24.08
C LEU A 365 -5.44 -10.07 24.36
N ALA A 366 -4.86 -11.09 23.72
CA ALA A 366 -5.21 -12.50 23.95
C ALA A 366 -5.07 -12.91 25.42
N GLY A 367 -3.96 -12.54 26.07
CA GLY A 367 -3.71 -12.83 27.49
C GLY A 367 -4.41 -11.86 28.46
N LEU A 368 -4.81 -10.68 27.96
CA LEU A 368 -5.56 -9.70 28.73
C LEU A 368 -7.02 -10.11 28.89
N ARG A 369 -7.62 -10.68 27.83
CA ARG A 369 -9.05 -11.03 27.78
C ARG A 369 -9.50 -11.87 28.97
N SER A 370 -8.71 -12.85 29.41
CA SER A 370 -9.05 -13.72 30.55
C SER A 370 -8.99 -13.03 31.92
N LYS A 371 -8.48 -11.79 31.98
CA LYS A 371 -8.34 -10.99 33.21
C LYS A 371 -9.35 -9.85 33.29
N LEU A 372 -10.01 -9.52 32.18
CA LEU A 372 -11.03 -8.49 32.11
C LEU A 372 -12.32 -8.96 32.81
N ASN A 373 -13.16 -8.01 33.18
CA ASN A 373 -14.48 -8.29 33.73
C ASN A 373 -15.28 -9.26 32.82
N PRO A 374 -15.87 -10.35 33.36
CA PRO A 374 -16.60 -11.32 32.55
C PRO A 374 -17.79 -10.75 31.76
N MET A 375 -18.45 -9.71 32.26
CA MET A 375 -19.54 -9.01 31.57
C MET A 375 -19.01 -8.25 30.35
N LEU A 376 -17.86 -7.57 30.49
CA LEU A 376 -17.16 -6.93 29.38
C LEU A 376 -16.73 -7.97 28.33
N VAL A 377 -16.19 -9.12 28.75
CA VAL A 377 -15.80 -10.21 27.84
C VAL A 377 -17.02 -10.74 27.07
N ASN A 378 -18.16 -10.95 27.74
CA ASN A 378 -19.40 -11.38 27.10
C ASN A 378 -19.90 -10.35 26.06
N ASP A 379 -19.85 -9.05 26.38
CA ASP A 379 -20.21 -8.00 25.43
C ASP A 379 -19.25 -7.95 24.22
N LEU A 380 -17.95 -8.16 24.45
CA LEU A 380 -16.96 -8.30 23.37
C LEU A 380 -17.19 -9.57 22.52
N ASP A 381 -17.63 -10.68 23.13
CA ASP A 381 -18.03 -11.91 22.43
C ASP A 381 -19.28 -11.74 21.59
N ASN A 382 -20.17 -10.82 21.96
CA ASN A 382 -21.31 -10.44 21.12
C ASN A 382 -20.89 -9.49 20.00
N LEU A 383 -20.02 -8.52 20.29
CA LEU A 383 -19.56 -7.52 19.33
C LEU A 383 -18.85 -8.15 18.13
N ARG A 384 -18.10 -9.25 18.31
CA ARG A 384 -17.38 -9.93 17.21
C ARG A 384 -18.28 -10.43 16.08
N PHE A 385 -19.57 -10.64 16.34
CA PHE A 385 -20.54 -11.01 15.30
C PHE A 385 -20.95 -9.83 14.40
N ALA A 386 -20.39 -8.63 14.63
CA ALA A 386 -20.53 -7.46 13.77
C ALA A 386 -19.30 -7.25 12.87
N PRO A 387 -19.21 -7.89 11.70
CA PRO A 387 -18.08 -7.68 10.78
C PRO A 387 -17.99 -6.23 10.27
N ILE A 388 -19.12 -5.51 10.23
CA ILE A 388 -19.23 -4.10 9.85
C ILE A 388 -19.76 -3.31 11.05
N LEU A 389 -19.07 -2.22 11.40
CA LEU A 389 -19.54 -1.21 12.34
C LEU A 389 -19.81 0.11 11.63
N ILE A 390 -20.82 0.85 12.08
CA ILE A 390 -21.17 2.18 11.61
C ILE A 390 -21.13 3.13 12.81
N SER A 391 -20.24 4.11 12.78
CA SER A 391 -20.17 5.19 13.76
C SER A 391 -20.94 6.40 13.25
N THR A 392 -21.88 6.86 14.07
CA THR A 392 -22.69 8.06 13.84
C THR A 392 -22.24 9.25 14.66
N ASP A 393 -21.20 9.08 15.49
CA ASP A 393 -20.48 10.19 16.09
C ASP A 393 -19.86 10.97 14.94
N LEU A 394 -20.12 12.29 14.87
CA LEU A 394 -19.82 13.15 13.71
C LEU A 394 -18.49 13.90 13.91
N PRO A 395 -17.32 13.28 13.68
CA PRO A 395 -16.07 14.01 13.73
C PRO A 395 -15.99 15.02 12.59
N SER A 396 -15.23 16.10 12.81
CA SER A 396 -14.99 17.07 11.75
C SER A 396 -14.18 16.44 10.61
N ARG A 397 -14.71 16.51 9.38
CA ARG A 397 -14.01 16.10 8.16
C ARG A 397 -12.63 16.74 7.98
N ALA A 398 -12.41 17.92 8.56
CA ALA A 398 -11.15 18.65 8.47
C ALA A 398 -9.98 17.91 9.17
N LEU A 399 -10.28 16.93 10.02
CA LEU A 399 -9.27 16.09 10.65
C LEU A 399 -8.58 15.17 9.63
N PRO A 400 -7.27 14.91 9.77
CA PRO A 400 -6.55 13.87 9.02
C PRO A 400 -7.20 12.48 9.18
N LEU A 401 -7.03 11.58 8.20
CA LEU A 401 -7.61 10.23 8.27
C LEU A 401 -7.10 9.45 9.48
N SER A 402 -5.84 9.65 9.83
CA SER A 402 -5.19 9.13 11.04
C SER A 402 -5.84 9.59 12.35
N GLU A 403 -6.55 10.71 12.39
CA GLU A 403 -7.32 11.16 13.55
C GLU A 403 -8.76 10.63 13.50
N LEU A 404 -9.39 10.69 12.32
CA LEU A 404 -10.78 10.21 12.12
C LEU A 404 -10.93 8.75 12.50
N ARG A 405 -9.97 7.89 12.14
CA ARG A 405 -10.00 6.46 12.48
C ARG A 405 -9.78 6.15 13.97
N GLN A 406 -9.41 7.14 14.77
CA GLN A 406 -9.13 6.96 16.20
C GLN A 406 -10.37 7.19 17.08
N ALA A 407 -11.51 7.54 16.47
CA ALA A 407 -12.81 7.58 17.12
C ALA A 407 -13.24 6.19 17.64
N GLU A 408 -14.34 6.15 18.41
CA GLU A 408 -14.87 4.90 18.95
C GLU A 408 -15.16 3.89 17.82
N ARG A 409 -14.62 2.69 18.00
CA ARG A 409 -14.65 1.59 17.03
C ARG A 409 -14.42 0.26 17.75
N GLY A 410 -14.65 -0.83 17.04
CA GLY A 410 -14.44 -2.16 17.60
C GLY A 410 -12.97 -2.48 17.94
N VAL A 411 -12.76 -3.54 18.73
CA VAL A 411 -11.46 -3.97 19.30
C VAL A 411 -10.47 -4.63 18.31
N GLY A 412 -10.58 -4.33 17.01
CA GLY A 412 -9.75 -5.00 16.01
C GLY A 412 -10.10 -6.47 15.78
N SER A 413 -11.36 -6.87 15.98
CA SER A 413 -11.85 -8.20 15.58
C SER A 413 -12.76 -8.16 14.34
N HIS A 414 -12.93 -6.97 13.76
CA HIS A 414 -13.96 -6.67 12.78
C HIS A 414 -13.33 -6.26 11.45
N ALA A 415 -13.99 -6.61 10.35
CA ALA A 415 -13.48 -6.35 9.02
C ALA A 415 -13.38 -4.85 8.73
N LEU A 416 -14.44 -4.07 9.02
CA LEU A 416 -14.43 -2.63 8.76
C LEU A 416 -15.29 -1.80 9.71
N THR A 417 -14.97 -0.52 9.82
CA THR A 417 -15.74 0.49 10.52
C THR A 417 -15.97 1.68 9.59
N ILE A 418 -17.20 2.15 9.48
CA ILE A 418 -17.60 3.30 8.67
C ILE A 418 -17.85 4.47 9.62
N PHE A 419 -17.16 5.59 9.42
CA PHE A 419 -17.38 6.82 10.16
C PHE A 419 -18.11 7.83 9.27
N ASP A 420 -19.19 8.37 9.79
CA ASP A 420 -19.94 9.46 9.18
C ASP A 420 -19.40 10.81 9.67
N THR A 421 -18.91 11.66 8.76
CA THR A 421 -18.46 13.02 9.14
C THR A 421 -19.56 14.08 8.95
N GLY A 422 -20.75 13.68 8.53
CA GLY A 422 -21.85 14.56 8.08
C GLY A 422 -21.63 15.20 6.71
N GLU A 423 -20.45 15.01 6.10
CA GLU A 423 -20.10 15.53 4.77
C GLU A 423 -19.52 14.45 3.86
N THR A 424 -18.86 13.45 4.45
CA THR A 424 -18.22 12.33 3.77
C THR A 424 -18.26 11.09 4.65
N MET A 425 -17.93 9.95 4.05
CA MET A 425 -17.92 8.66 4.73
C MET A 425 -16.51 8.08 4.66
N VAL A 426 -15.96 7.75 5.83
CA VAL A 426 -14.62 7.20 6.00
C VAL A 426 -14.73 5.73 6.33
N PHE A 427 -14.09 4.89 5.53
CA PHE A 427 -14.03 3.45 5.75
C PHE A 427 -12.65 3.11 6.30
N ASP A 428 -12.61 2.66 7.54
CA ASP A 428 -11.44 2.09 8.17
C ASP A 428 -11.50 0.57 8.05
N GLN A 429 -10.59 -0.03 7.30
CA GLN A 429 -10.66 -1.40 6.82
C GLN A 429 -9.44 -2.18 7.30
N SER A 430 -9.67 -3.37 7.87
CA SER A 430 -8.60 -4.28 8.27
C SER A 430 -7.91 -4.86 7.04
N HIS A 431 -6.59 -4.69 6.95
CA HIS A 431 -5.82 -5.20 5.82
C HIS A 431 -5.74 -6.75 5.82
N ILE A 432 -6.21 -7.43 6.86
CA ILE A 432 -6.35 -8.89 6.86
C ILE A 432 -7.47 -9.31 5.90
N PHE A 433 -8.59 -8.58 5.91
CA PHE A 433 -9.73 -8.82 5.03
C PHE A 433 -9.57 -8.12 3.68
N PHE A 434 -9.00 -6.91 3.68
CA PHE A 434 -8.94 -6.05 2.51
C PHE A 434 -7.49 -5.79 2.07
N ASP A 435 -7.28 -5.66 0.77
CA ASP A 435 -6.10 -5.00 0.24
C ASP A 435 -6.52 -3.60 -0.22
N GLY A 436 -5.54 -2.73 -0.46
CA GLY A 436 -5.85 -1.34 -0.81
C GLY A 436 -6.73 -1.20 -2.06
N ALA A 437 -6.61 -2.10 -3.04
CA ALA A 437 -7.40 -2.04 -4.27
C ALA A 437 -8.85 -2.51 -4.05
N TRP A 438 -9.03 -3.67 -3.41
CA TRP A 438 -10.37 -4.19 -3.12
C TRP A 438 -11.11 -3.33 -2.10
N GLY A 439 -10.43 -2.85 -1.05
CA GLY A 439 -11.07 -2.04 -0.03
C GLY A 439 -11.55 -0.69 -0.57
N THR A 440 -10.78 -0.03 -1.43
CA THR A 440 -11.21 1.21 -2.09
C THR A 440 -12.38 0.97 -3.06
N ALA A 441 -12.33 -0.11 -3.84
CA ALA A 441 -13.44 -0.52 -4.71
C ALA A 441 -14.73 -0.79 -3.90
N LEU A 442 -14.63 -1.51 -2.78
CA LEU A 442 -15.77 -1.82 -1.93
C LEU A 442 -16.38 -0.56 -1.32
N SER A 443 -15.57 0.41 -0.90
CA SER A 443 -16.08 1.68 -0.38
C SER A 443 -16.90 2.44 -1.42
N GLU A 444 -16.47 2.46 -2.68
CA GLU A 444 -17.28 3.05 -3.75
C GLU A 444 -18.58 2.27 -3.98
N ILE A 445 -18.55 0.93 -3.96
CA ILE A 445 -19.74 0.08 -4.12
C ILE A 445 -20.75 0.34 -3.00
N MET A 446 -20.29 0.33 -1.74
CA MET A 446 -21.14 0.56 -0.57
C MET A 446 -21.72 1.99 -0.56
N THR A 447 -20.96 3.00 -0.97
CA THR A 447 -21.44 4.38 -1.11
C THR A 447 -22.58 4.48 -2.14
N ASN A 448 -22.46 3.81 -3.27
CA ASN A 448 -23.51 3.81 -4.30
C ASN A 448 -24.74 2.99 -3.90
N GLU A 449 -24.56 1.91 -3.14
CA GLU A 449 -25.67 1.14 -2.57
C GLU A 449 -26.41 1.95 -1.49
N ALA A 450 -25.69 2.63 -0.59
CA ALA A 450 -26.29 3.53 0.40
C ALA A 450 -27.08 4.66 -0.27
N LEU A 451 -26.58 5.24 -1.37
CA LEU A 451 -27.31 6.22 -2.16
C LEU A 451 -28.62 5.69 -2.74
N SER A 452 -28.64 4.42 -3.16
CA SER A 452 -29.85 3.77 -3.68
C SER A 452 -30.91 3.65 -2.58
N TRP A 453 -30.50 3.24 -1.38
CA TRP A 453 -31.38 3.20 -0.20
C TRP A 453 -31.84 4.58 0.24
N ALA A 454 -30.95 5.57 0.27
CA ALA A 454 -31.27 6.95 0.59
C ALA A 454 -32.36 7.51 -0.33
N ARG A 455 -32.26 7.26 -1.65
CA ARG A 455 -33.30 7.66 -2.60
C ARG A 455 -34.63 6.99 -2.28
N TYR A 456 -34.64 5.69 -2.01
CA TYR A 456 -35.86 4.97 -1.63
C TYR A 456 -36.49 5.54 -0.35
N LEU A 457 -35.69 5.72 0.71
CA LEU A 457 -36.14 6.24 2.00
C LEU A 457 -36.70 7.67 1.89
N SER A 458 -36.12 8.51 1.02
CA SER A 458 -36.62 9.87 0.78
C SER A 458 -38.04 9.94 0.17
N LEU A 459 -38.55 8.81 -0.36
CA LEU A 459 -39.91 8.70 -0.88
C LEU A 459 -40.92 8.23 0.18
N LEU A 460 -40.45 7.82 1.35
CA LEU A 460 -41.29 7.37 2.45
C LEU A 460 -41.76 8.56 3.32
N PRO A 461 -42.80 8.39 4.13
CA PRO A 461 -43.20 9.39 5.11
C PRO A 461 -42.05 9.71 6.08
N ALA A 462 -41.86 10.99 6.40
CA ALA A 462 -40.91 11.45 7.40
C ALA A 462 -41.26 10.91 8.80
N SER A 463 -40.24 10.76 9.66
CA SER A 463 -40.40 10.34 11.07
C SER A 463 -41.12 8.98 11.24
N PRO A 464 -40.41 7.86 11.08
CA PRO A 464 -40.98 6.54 11.35
C PRO A 464 -41.44 6.42 12.81
N THR A 465 -42.40 5.54 13.08
CA THR A 465 -42.77 5.23 14.46
C THR A 465 -41.72 4.29 15.05
N PRO A 466 -41.18 4.56 16.26
CA PRO A 466 -40.25 3.64 16.92
C PRO A 466 -40.89 2.26 17.10
N SER A 467 -40.14 1.20 16.78
CA SER A 467 -40.67 -0.16 16.97
C SER A 467 -40.95 -0.45 18.44
N ARG A 468 -42.08 -1.12 18.73
CA ARG A 468 -42.45 -1.55 20.09
C ARG A 468 -41.68 -2.79 20.55
N THR A 469 -41.28 -3.63 19.60
CA THR A 469 -40.51 -4.85 19.86
C THR A 469 -39.07 -4.57 19.48
N ARG A 470 -38.17 -4.62 20.47
CA ARG A 470 -36.76 -4.34 20.26
C ARG A 470 -36.03 -5.54 19.68
N LEU A 471 -35.49 -5.39 18.48
CA LEU A 471 -34.65 -6.40 17.82
C LEU A 471 -33.15 -6.14 18.05
N TYR A 472 -32.75 -4.89 18.31
CA TYR A 472 -31.33 -4.59 18.56
C TYR A 472 -30.90 -4.92 19.99
N THR A 473 -29.70 -5.47 20.13
CA THR A 473 -29.02 -5.66 21.42
C THR A 473 -28.21 -4.39 21.76
N SER A 474 -28.31 -3.85 22.97
CA SER A 474 -27.34 -2.84 23.45
C SER A 474 -26.27 -3.53 24.27
N LEU A 475 -25.02 -3.15 24.04
CA LEU A 475 -23.87 -3.61 24.79
C LEU A 475 -23.46 -2.53 25.78
N THR A 476 -23.08 -2.94 26.99
CA THR A 476 -22.65 -2.01 28.03
C THR A 476 -21.19 -1.59 27.83
N LEU A 477 -20.33 -2.57 27.49
CA LEU A 477 -18.92 -2.37 27.15
C LEU A 477 -18.15 -1.46 28.11
N GLN A 478 -18.48 -1.53 29.40
CA GLN A 478 -17.88 -0.72 30.43
C GLN A 478 -16.57 -1.34 30.93
N LEU A 479 -15.51 -0.52 30.97
CA LEU A 479 -14.26 -0.85 31.64
C LEU A 479 -14.33 -0.29 33.07
N ASN A 480 -14.26 -1.17 34.07
CA ASN A 480 -14.15 -0.72 35.46
C ASN A 480 -12.70 -0.26 35.76
N ALA A 481 -12.47 0.30 36.96
CA ALA A 481 -11.16 0.80 37.34
C ALA A 481 -10.03 -0.27 37.29
N ALA A 482 -10.34 -1.54 37.58
CA ALA A 482 -9.38 -2.62 37.48
C ALA A 482 -9.09 -2.98 36.01
N ASP A 483 -10.11 -3.00 35.14
CA ASP A 483 -9.92 -3.20 33.69
C ASP A 483 -9.05 -2.10 33.10
N LEU A 484 -9.31 -0.83 33.45
CA LEU A 484 -8.53 0.32 32.97
C LEU A 484 -7.06 0.24 33.39
N GLU A 485 -6.77 -0.22 34.61
CA GLU A 485 -5.40 -0.41 35.07
C GLU A 485 -4.70 -1.54 34.30
N LEU A 486 -5.40 -2.65 34.04
CA LEU A 486 -4.87 -3.74 33.21
C LEU A 486 -4.58 -3.27 31.78
N VAL A 487 -5.49 -2.48 31.19
CA VAL A 487 -5.30 -1.87 29.86
C VAL A 487 -4.07 -0.98 29.87
N ARG A 488 -3.92 -0.09 30.86
CA ARG A 488 -2.79 0.83 30.99
C ARG A 488 -1.44 0.11 31.09
N GLN A 489 -1.40 -1.04 31.77
CA GLN A 489 -0.19 -1.86 31.92
C GLN A 489 0.14 -2.70 30.68
N ALA A 490 -0.84 -2.95 29.80
CA ALA A 490 -0.62 -3.77 28.62
C ALA A 490 0.32 -3.07 27.60
N PRO A 491 1.13 -3.83 26.85
CA PRO A 491 1.89 -3.28 25.73
C PRO A 491 0.95 -2.67 24.67
N HIS A 492 1.14 -1.39 24.35
CA HIS A 492 0.37 -0.68 23.32
C HIS A 492 1.07 -0.68 21.97
N VAL A 493 0.29 -0.53 20.90
CA VAL A 493 0.82 -0.23 19.56
C VAL A 493 1.48 1.15 19.59
N MET A 494 2.48 1.35 18.70
CA MET A 494 3.16 2.63 18.63
C MET A 494 2.18 3.72 18.18
N PRO A 495 2.14 4.87 18.86
CA PRO A 495 1.26 5.95 18.46
C PRO A 495 1.75 6.56 17.15
N GLU A 496 0.82 7.22 16.47
CA GLU A 496 1.05 7.81 15.17
C GLU A 496 0.78 9.31 15.18
N ALA A 497 1.54 10.03 14.35
CA ALA A 497 1.23 11.37 13.90
C ALA A 497 0.91 11.31 12.40
N GLY A 498 -0.03 12.13 11.95
CA GLY A 498 -0.51 12.09 10.56
C GLY A 498 -0.45 13.43 9.86
N ALA A 499 -0.21 13.38 8.56
CA ALA A 499 -0.21 14.55 7.68
C ALA A 499 -0.78 14.22 6.31
N GLU A 500 -1.31 15.23 5.63
CA GLU A 500 -1.87 15.10 4.30
C GLU A 500 -1.47 16.27 3.41
N THR A 501 -1.31 16.00 2.10
CA THR A 501 -1.04 17.04 1.12
C THR A 501 -1.62 16.71 -0.25
N SER A 502 -2.01 17.76 -0.98
CA SER A 502 -2.45 17.72 -2.38
C SER A 502 -1.60 18.62 -3.28
N LYS A 503 -0.45 19.09 -2.77
CA LYS A 503 0.40 20.10 -3.43
C LYS A 503 1.16 19.58 -4.66
N LEU A 504 1.22 18.27 -4.89
CA LEU A 504 1.98 17.71 -6.01
C LEU A 504 1.33 18.05 -7.36
N ASP A 505 2.14 18.56 -8.28
CA ASP A 505 1.70 18.92 -9.62
C ASP A 505 1.72 17.70 -10.56
N LEU A 506 0.61 16.96 -10.58
CA LEU A 506 0.44 15.82 -11.48
C LEU A 506 0.52 16.22 -12.96
N LYS A 507 0.05 17.42 -13.33
CA LYS A 507 0.10 17.89 -14.71
C LYS A 507 1.55 18.07 -15.17
N ALA A 508 2.40 18.65 -14.33
CA ALA A 508 3.83 18.76 -14.59
C ALA A 508 4.50 17.39 -14.71
N CYS A 509 4.13 16.41 -13.88
CA CYS A 509 4.64 15.05 -13.97
C CYS A 509 4.26 14.36 -15.30
N LEU A 510 3.00 14.49 -15.73
CA LEU A 510 2.52 13.95 -16.99
C LEU A 510 3.20 14.63 -18.19
N ALA A 511 3.40 15.95 -18.13
CA ALA A 511 4.14 16.69 -19.14
C ALA A 511 5.61 16.23 -19.22
N LEU A 512 6.27 16.04 -18.08
CA LEU A 512 7.62 15.51 -18.00
C LEU A 512 7.71 14.12 -18.65
N ARG A 513 6.78 13.20 -18.34
CA ARG A 513 6.75 11.87 -18.96
C ARG A 513 6.55 11.94 -20.48
N LYS A 514 5.73 12.87 -20.97
CA LYS A 514 5.61 13.11 -22.41
C LYS A 514 6.93 13.58 -23.02
N ASN A 515 7.63 14.49 -22.34
CA ASN A 515 8.94 15.00 -22.78
C ASN A 515 10.01 13.90 -22.76
N PHE A 516 10.00 13.01 -21.76
CA PHE A 516 10.87 11.84 -21.73
C PHE A 516 10.69 10.98 -22.97
N LYS A 517 9.46 10.57 -23.28
CA LYS A 517 9.17 9.79 -24.51
C LYS A 517 9.66 10.51 -25.77
N GLN A 518 9.32 11.79 -25.92
CA GLN A 518 9.75 12.59 -27.08
C GLN A 518 11.28 12.75 -27.19
N ARG A 519 12.01 12.65 -26.08
CA ARG A 519 13.47 12.76 -26.05
C ARG A 519 14.13 11.41 -26.28
N ASN A 520 13.67 10.38 -25.57
CA ASN A 520 14.18 9.02 -25.59
C ASN A 520 13.12 8.07 -25.03
N ASP A 521 12.55 7.23 -25.89
CA ASP A 521 11.52 6.24 -25.51
C ASP A 521 12.02 5.19 -24.50
N LEU A 522 13.34 5.06 -24.30
CA LEU A 522 13.93 4.18 -23.27
C LEU A 522 13.77 4.73 -21.85
N ILE A 523 13.42 6.02 -21.69
CA ILE A 523 13.14 6.61 -20.37
C ILE A 523 11.70 6.25 -19.98
N GLU A 524 11.52 5.04 -19.46
CA GLU A 524 10.22 4.48 -19.10
C GLU A 524 9.78 4.76 -17.65
N ALA A 525 10.42 5.71 -16.96
CA ALA A 525 10.09 6.04 -15.58
C ALA A 525 8.60 6.42 -15.42
N THR A 526 7.91 5.70 -14.53
CA THR A 526 6.54 6.00 -14.12
C THR A 526 6.51 7.10 -13.06
N ILE A 527 5.33 7.66 -12.79
CA ILE A 527 5.18 8.64 -11.69
C ILE A 527 5.57 8.00 -10.36
N ASN A 528 5.21 6.74 -10.13
CA ASN A 528 5.59 6.00 -8.93
C ASN A 528 7.11 5.84 -8.81
N ASP A 529 7.82 5.61 -9.91
CA ASP A 529 9.29 5.52 -9.89
C ASP A 529 9.92 6.85 -9.49
N LEU A 530 9.39 7.96 -10.00
CA LEU A 530 9.85 9.31 -9.65
C LEU A 530 9.56 9.64 -8.18
N LEU A 531 8.39 9.27 -7.67
CA LEU A 531 8.04 9.47 -6.26
C LEU A 531 8.97 8.68 -5.34
N VAL A 532 9.22 7.41 -5.63
CA VAL A 532 10.13 6.54 -4.84
C VAL A 532 11.58 7.06 -4.91
N LEU A 533 12.06 7.44 -6.10
CA LEU A 533 13.37 8.05 -6.26
C LEU A 533 13.50 9.33 -5.44
N TYR A 534 12.51 10.22 -5.55
CA TYR A 534 12.54 11.47 -4.85
C TYR A 534 12.37 11.31 -3.34
N ARG A 535 11.66 10.27 -2.87
CA ARG A 535 11.61 9.92 -1.45
C ARG A 535 13.00 9.68 -0.90
N ALA A 536 13.85 8.96 -1.62
CA ALA A 536 15.24 8.76 -1.22
C ALA A 536 16.04 10.09 -1.26
N ILE A 537 15.86 10.91 -2.32
CA ILE A 537 16.51 12.24 -2.41
C ILE A 537 16.12 13.10 -1.21
N HIS A 538 14.82 13.19 -0.91
CA HIS A 538 14.28 13.93 0.21
C HIS A 538 14.83 13.40 1.55
N ALA A 539 15.00 12.09 1.68
CA ALA A 539 15.65 11.49 2.85
C ALA A 539 17.10 11.94 3.04
N ALA A 540 17.76 12.50 2.03
CA ALA A 540 19.15 12.98 2.09
C ALA A 540 19.25 14.52 2.09
N THR A 541 18.20 15.22 1.67
CA THR A 541 18.21 16.68 1.45
C THR A 541 17.18 17.44 2.28
N TYR A 542 16.36 16.77 3.09
CA TYR A 542 15.36 17.44 3.91
C TYR A 542 16.02 18.38 4.93
N THR A 543 15.49 19.60 4.98
CA THR A 543 15.83 20.61 5.97
C THR A 543 14.53 21.11 6.60
N PRO A 544 14.42 21.09 7.94
CA PRO A 544 13.22 21.57 8.64
C PRO A 544 12.94 23.04 8.35
N SER A 545 11.66 23.43 8.34
CA SER A 545 11.31 24.85 8.20
C SER A 545 11.80 25.70 9.39
N PRO A 546 12.08 26.99 9.17
CA PRO A 546 12.38 27.94 10.25
C PRO A 546 11.30 27.97 11.33
N GLU A 547 10.02 27.84 10.94
CA GLU A 547 8.87 27.80 11.82
C GLU A 547 8.95 26.59 12.77
N LEU A 548 9.22 25.40 12.24
CA LEU A 548 9.39 24.20 13.05
C LEU A 548 10.60 24.29 14.00
N LEU A 549 11.73 24.82 13.51
CA LEU A 549 12.92 25.03 14.35
C LEU A 549 12.65 26.00 15.50
N ASN A 550 11.85 27.05 15.26
CA ASN A 550 11.42 27.98 16.30
C ASN A 550 10.52 27.28 17.33
N GLU A 551 9.64 26.38 16.91
CA GLU A 551 8.81 25.59 17.82
C GLU A 551 9.63 24.66 18.71
N ILE A 552 10.62 23.99 18.13
CA ILE A 552 11.55 23.14 18.90
C ILE A 552 12.39 23.98 19.86
N ARG A 553 12.78 25.22 19.50
CA ARG A 553 13.43 26.17 20.43
C ARG A 553 12.51 26.57 21.57
N ARG A 554 11.22 26.82 21.31
CA ARG A 554 10.23 27.09 22.37
C ARG A 554 10.09 25.90 23.33
N LEU A 555 10.04 24.68 22.81
CA LEU A 555 10.01 23.48 23.64
C LEU A 555 11.27 23.35 24.51
N ALA A 556 12.45 23.73 24.00
CA ALA A 556 13.70 23.66 24.75
C ALA A 556 13.68 24.48 26.06
N ALA A 557 12.86 25.53 26.14
CA ALA A 557 12.71 26.33 27.35
C ALA A 557 12.03 25.57 28.51
N THR A 558 11.21 24.56 28.20
CA THR A 558 10.45 23.78 29.21
C THR A 558 10.91 22.32 29.31
N LYS A 559 11.44 21.76 28.22
CA LYS A 559 11.85 20.35 28.08
C LYS A 559 13.15 20.27 27.27
N PRO A 560 14.31 20.66 27.84
CA PRO A 560 15.57 20.80 27.10
C PRO A 560 16.05 19.47 26.49
N ASP A 561 16.01 18.36 27.24
CA ASP A 561 16.47 17.05 26.75
C ASP A 561 15.60 16.52 25.61
N THR A 562 14.28 16.66 25.74
CA THR A 562 13.33 16.29 24.68
C THR A 562 13.58 17.13 23.42
N ALA A 563 13.79 18.43 23.56
CA ALA A 563 14.08 19.31 22.44
C ALA A 563 15.42 18.98 21.77
N ALA A 564 16.46 18.64 22.55
CA ALA A 564 17.76 18.21 22.00
C ALA A 564 17.63 16.91 21.20
N SER A 565 16.95 15.89 21.75
CA SER A 565 16.67 14.63 21.05
C SER A 565 15.82 14.86 19.79
N LEU A 566 14.83 15.76 19.84
CA LEU A 566 14.03 16.14 18.69
C LEU A 566 14.85 16.78 17.58
N ARG A 567 15.73 17.74 17.91
CA ARG A 567 16.64 18.32 16.92
C ARG A 567 17.50 17.25 16.28
N GLN A 568 18.07 16.36 17.09
CA GLN A 568 18.85 15.26 16.57
C GLN A 568 18.05 14.38 15.60
N VAL A 569 16.83 13.98 15.96
CA VAL A 569 15.98 13.14 15.08
C VAL A 569 15.59 13.89 13.81
N VAL A 570 15.23 15.17 13.92
CA VAL A 570 14.73 15.97 12.79
C VAL A 570 15.88 16.41 11.85
N GLU A 571 17.10 16.60 12.37
CA GLU A 571 18.29 17.02 11.60
C GLU A 571 19.20 15.86 11.16
N GLU A 572 19.27 14.74 11.90
CA GLU A 572 20.15 13.60 11.59
C GLU A 572 19.42 12.42 10.94
N ALA A 573 18.14 12.16 11.24
CA ALA A 573 17.40 11.07 10.59
C ALA A 573 17.15 11.34 9.10
N SER A 574 17.35 12.57 8.65
CA SER A 574 17.29 13.03 7.26
C SER A 574 18.57 12.76 6.46
N ARG A 575 19.28 11.67 6.76
CA ARG A 575 20.50 11.27 6.02
C ARG A 575 20.61 9.78 5.68
N THR A 576 19.69 8.94 6.14
CA THR A 576 19.71 7.51 5.85
C THR A 576 18.75 7.19 4.72
N ASN A 577 19.28 6.56 3.67
CA ASN A 577 18.49 6.03 2.57
C ASN A 577 17.54 4.92 3.08
N PRO A 578 16.21 5.09 2.99
CA PRO A 578 15.30 4.16 3.61
C PRO A 578 15.12 2.90 2.75
N ALA A 579 14.97 1.75 3.42
CA ALA A 579 14.42 0.55 2.80
C ALA A 579 12.89 0.71 2.67
N ILE A 580 12.41 0.81 1.43
CA ILE A 580 11.00 1.08 1.12
C ILE A 580 10.33 -0.23 0.69
N LEU A 581 9.28 -0.62 1.40
CA LEU A 581 8.37 -1.68 1.01
C LEU A 581 7.28 -1.12 0.09
N ILE A 582 7.16 -1.66 -1.12
CA ILE A 582 6.12 -1.33 -2.08
C ILE A 582 5.19 -2.55 -2.20
N PRO A 583 3.91 -2.44 -1.78
CA PRO A 583 2.92 -3.48 -2.03
C PRO A 583 2.67 -3.61 -3.55
N MET A 584 2.94 -4.79 -4.11
CA MET A 584 2.70 -5.10 -5.52
C MET A 584 1.47 -5.97 -5.66
N ASP A 585 0.51 -5.54 -6.49
CA ASP A 585 -0.68 -6.34 -6.80
C ASP A 585 -0.27 -7.64 -7.52
N ALA A 586 -0.46 -8.76 -6.82
CA ALA A 586 -0.22 -10.12 -7.31
C ALA A 586 -1.51 -10.77 -7.85
N SER A 587 -2.67 -10.23 -7.46
CA SER A 587 -3.98 -10.80 -7.75
C SER A 587 -4.29 -10.86 -9.25
N LEU A 588 -3.62 -10.03 -10.05
CA LEU A 588 -3.72 -10.08 -11.52
C LEU A 588 -3.27 -11.42 -12.09
N LYS A 589 -2.26 -12.06 -11.49
CA LYS A 589 -1.75 -13.35 -11.96
C LYS A 589 -2.35 -14.51 -11.17
N SER A 590 -2.45 -14.34 -9.86
CA SER A 590 -3.05 -15.34 -8.97
C SER A 590 -3.84 -14.61 -7.89
N PRO A 591 -5.18 -14.55 -7.98
CA PRO A 591 -6.01 -13.81 -7.02
C PRO A 591 -5.74 -14.15 -5.56
N ARG A 592 -5.48 -15.43 -5.26
CA ARG A 592 -5.15 -15.93 -3.91
C ARG A 592 -3.87 -15.32 -3.30
N ASP A 593 -2.93 -14.88 -4.14
CA ASP A 593 -1.67 -14.32 -3.65
C ASP A 593 -1.80 -12.85 -3.25
N ARG A 594 -2.83 -12.15 -3.74
CA ARG A 594 -3.21 -10.76 -3.45
C ARG A 594 -2.12 -9.72 -3.64
N VAL A 595 -1.14 -9.69 -2.73
CA VAL A 595 -0.08 -8.70 -2.69
C VAL A 595 1.26 -9.36 -2.38
N TYR A 596 2.28 -9.02 -3.17
CA TYR A 596 3.68 -9.32 -2.86
C TYR A 596 4.44 -8.04 -2.47
N PRO A 597 5.21 -8.04 -1.38
CA PRO A 597 6.05 -6.90 -1.03
C PRO A 597 7.31 -6.89 -1.90
N LEU A 598 7.59 -5.71 -2.42
CA LEU A 598 8.86 -5.37 -3.05
C LEU A 598 9.63 -4.44 -2.11
N ASN A 599 10.71 -4.92 -1.50
CA ASN A 599 11.61 -4.07 -0.73
C ASN A 599 12.70 -3.50 -1.64
N VAL A 600 12.82 -2.18 -1.68
CA VAL A 600 13.81 -1.45 -2.48
C VAL A 600 14.54 -0.45 -1.61
N GLU A 601 15.85 -0.44 -1.74
CA GLU A 601 16.67 0.68 -1.34
C GLU A 601 17.16 1.39 -2.62
N VAL A 602 16.85 2.68 -2.77
CA VAL A 602 17.20 3.42 -3.99
C VAL A 602 18.71 3.60 -4.03
N PRO A 603 19.44 3.18 -5.07
CA PRO A 603 20.90 3.23 -5.10
C PRO A 603 21.44 4.66 -5.36
N LEU A 604 21.10 5.63 -4.51
CA LEU A 604 21.43 7.05 -4.71
C LEU A 604 22.93 7.30 -4.83
N HIS A 605 23.73 6.65 -4.00
CA HIS A 605 25.18 6.80 -4.02
C HIS A 605 25.77 6.15 -5.29
N ASP A 606 25.40 4.92 -5.60
CA ASP A 606 25.94 4.19 -6.76
C ASP A 606 25.64 4.90 -8.08
N LEU A 607 24.49 5.57 -8.14
CA LEU A 607 24.04 6.33 -9.30
C LEU A 607 24.55 7.78 -9.33
N ASP A 608 25.17 8.29 -8.26
CA ASP A 608 25.54 9.71 -8.08
C ASP A 608 24.43 10.69 -8.55
N ILE A 609 23.16 10.36 -8.31
CA ILE A 609 22.03 11.12 -8.88
C ILE A 609 22.04 12.57 -8.38
N LEU A 610 22.34 12.78 -7.09
CA LEU A 610 22.42 14.12 -6.50
C LEU A 610 23.54 14.96 -7.12
N GLY A 611 24.74 14.39 -7.23
CA GLY A 611 25.89 15.06 -7.82
C GLY A 611 25.68 15.33 -9.31
N LEU A 612 25.17 14.35 -10.05
CA LEU A 612 24.85 14.51 -11.47
C LEU A 612 23.76 15.57 -11.69
N HIS A 613 22.71 15.59 -10.86
CA HIS A 613 21.65 16.58 -10.95
C HIS A 613 22.20 18.00 -10.77
N ALA A 614 22.95 18.23 -9.69
CA ALA A 614 23.54 19.54 -9.39
C ALA A 614 24.53 20.00 -10.47
N ARG A 615 25.41 19.11 -10.97
CA ARG A 615 26.35 19.45 -12.05
C ARG A 615 25.62 19.75 -13.35
N THR A 616 24.62 18.96 -13.71
CA THR A 616 23.84 19.16 -14.95
C THR A 616 23.10 20.49 -14.92
N LEU A 617 22.45 20.83 -13.80
CA LEU A 617 21.78 22.13 -13.63
C LEU A 617 22.77 23.29 -13.68
N LYS A 618 23.90 23.20 -12.98
CA LYS A 618 24.92 24.27 -13.00
C LYS A 618 25.39 24.59 -14.42
N VAL A 619 25.66 23.57 -15.24
CA VAL A 619 26.10 23.77 -16.63
C VAL A 619 24.94 24.25 -17.52
N LEU A 620 23.71 23.80 -17.25
CA LEU A 620 22.51 24.32 -17.93
C LEU A 620 22.31 25.81 -17.65
N ASP A 621 22.37 26.23 -16.38
CA ASP A 621 22.21 27.63 -15.99
C ASP A 621 23.31 28.51 -16.61
N ALA A 622 24.56 28.02 -16.65
CA ALA A 622 25.67 28.69 -17.32
C ALA A 622 25.44 28.82 -18.84
N TYR A 623 24.95 27.76 -19.49
CA TYR A 623 24.59 27.79 -20.91
C TYR A 623 23.41 28.74 -21.21
N GLU A 624 22.38 28.76 -20.36
CA GLU A 624 21.21 29.64 -20.50
C GLU A 624 21.59 31.12 -20.32
N SER A 625 22.57 31.40 -19.45
CA SER A 625 23.05 32.75 -19.15
C SER A 625 24.13 33.26 -20.13
N ALA A 626 24.79 32.37 -20.87
CA ALA A 626 25.87 32.73 -21.78
C ALA A 626 25.38 33.39 -23.09
N SER A 627 26.13 34.38 -23.57
CA SER A 627 25.98 34.99 -24.89
C SER A 627 27.33 35.05 -25.61
N GLY A 628 27.36 34.84 -26.93
CA GLY A 628 28.61 34.85 -27.71
C GLY A 628 29.26 33.47 -27.95
N VAL A 629 30.56 33.48 -28.22
CA VAL A 629 31.34 32.35 -28.78
C VAL A 629 31.43 31.15 -27.82
N ASP A 630 31.54 31.40 -26.51
CA ASP A 630 31.68 30.36 -25.47
C ASP A 630 30.40 29.53 -25.23
N ARG A 631 29.27 29.95 -25.81
CA ARG A 631 27.98 29.27 -25.66
C ARG A 631 27.97 27.88 -26.28
N ALA A 632 28.76 27.66 -27.34
CA ALA A 632 28.86 26.37 -28.01
C ALA A 632 29.54 25.31 -27.13
N ASP A 633 30.63 25.69 -26.44
CA ASP A 633 31.38 24.80 -25.56
C ASP A 633 30.60 24.48 -24.28
N LEU A 634 29.91 25.48 -23.72
CA LEU A 634 28.98 25.27 -22.60
C LEU A 634 27.82 24.33 -22.98
N PHE A 635 27.28 24.46 -24.19
CA PHE A 635 26.26 23.54 -24.69
C PHE A 635 26.81 22.12 -24.86
N ALA A 636 28.03 21.95 -25.38
CA ALA A 636 28.66 20.64 -25.53
C ALA A 636 28.81 19.94 -24.17
N GLY A 637 29.29 20.67 -23.16
CA GLY A 637 29.40 20.18 -21.78
C GLY A 637 28.03 19.84 -21.17
N PHE A 638 27.03 20.70 -21.34
CA PHE A 638 25.66 20.42 -20.89
C PHE A 638 25.08 19.18 -21.57
N ASN A 639 25.21 19.07 -22.90
CA ASN A 639 24.66 17.96 -23.68
C ASN A 639 25.26 16.62 -23.23
N GLN A 640 26.56 16.58 -22.91
CA GLN A 640 27.20 15.39 -22.35
C GLN A 640 26.61 15.01 -20.98
N LEU A 641 26.50 15.96 -20.06
CA LEU A 641 25.93 15.73 -18.72
C LEU A 641 24.45 15.34 -18.77
N GLN A 642 23.66 16.02 -19.61
CA GLN A 642 22.26 15.73 -19.86
C GLN A 642 22.07 14.27 -20.31
N LYS A 643 22.88 13.79 -21.26
CA LYS A 643 22.84 12.41 -21.74
C LYS A 643 23.13 11.41 -20.62
N ILE A 644 24.19 11.62 -19.85
CA ILE A 644 24.56 10.75 -18.72
C ILE A 644 23.42 10.72 -17.68
N TYR A 645 22.88 11.89 -17.35
CA TYR A 645 21.83 12.01 -16.35
C TYR A 645 20.52 11.33 -16.79
N LEU A 646 20.08 11.56 -18.02
CA LEU A 646 18.88 10.91 -18.57
C LEU A 646 19.07 9.39 -18.75
N ALA A 647 20.27 8.93 -19.13
CA ALA A 647 20.59 7.51 -19.18
C ALA A 647 20.57 6.85 -17.80
N THR A 648 21.04 7.56 -16.77
CA THR A 648 20.98 7.11 -15.37
C THR A 648 19.52 6.95 -14.91
N LEU A 649 18.65 7.91 -15.24
CA LEU A 649 17.20 7.80 -14.97
C LEU A 649 16.54 6.65 -15.73
N ALA A 650 16.90 6.42 -17.00
CA ALA A 650 16.41 5.29 -17.78
C ALA A 650 16.83 3.94 -17.16
N GLY A 651 18.09 3.84 -16.72
CA GLY A 651 18.61 2.67 -16.03
C GLY A 651 17.87 2.39 -14.72
N PHE A 652 17.60 3.44 -13.93
CA PHE A 652 16.79 3.32 -12.71
C PHE A 652 15.35 2.87 -13.00
N GLY A 653 14.69 3.45 -14.00
CA GLY A 653 13.34 3.03 -14.40
C GLY A 653 13.29 1.56 -14.85
N THR A 654 14.31 1.12 -15.60
CA THR A 654 14.45 -0.28 -16.02
C THR A 654 14.65 -1.22 -14.83
N PHE A 655 15.48 -0.83 -13.87
CA PHE A 655 15.70 -1.57 -12.62
C PHE A 655 14.39 -1.75 -11.85
N LEU A 656 13.65 -0.67 -11.59
CA LEU A 656 12.39 -0.75 -10.85
C LEU A 656 11.33 -1.54 -11.60
N ARG A 657 11.21 -1.37 -12.93
CA ARG A 657 10.29 -2.19 -13.74
C ARG A 657 10.57 -3.68 -13.58
N ARG A 658 11.84 -4.08 -13.69
CA ARG A 658 12.21 -5.50 -13.54
C ARG A 658 11.97 -6.03 -12.13
N ALA A 659 12.28 -5.22 -11.10
CA ALA A 659 12.01 -5.58 -9.72
C ALA A 659 10.52 -5.78 -9.45
N LYS A 660 9.65 -4.90 -10.00
CA LYS A 660 8.19 -5.03 -9.93
C LYS A 660 7.68 -6.28 -10.66
N GLU A 661 8.20 -6.58 -11.85
CA GLU A 661 7.84 -7.79 -12.60
C GLU A 661 8.17 -9.07 -11.83
N MET A 662 9.35 -9.14 -11.22
CA MET A 662 9.76 -10.26 -10.36
C MET A 662 8.87 -10.35 -9.13
N ALA A 663 8.54 -9.20 -8.52
CA ALA A 663 7.68 -9.16 -7.35
C ALA A 663 6.26 -9.63 -7.62
N ALA A 664 5.65 -9.18 -8.73
CA ALA A 664 4.33 -9.66 -9.16
C ALA A 664 4.30 -11.17 -9.50
N GLN A 665 5.47 -11.83 -9.63
CA GLN A 665 5.59 -13.27 -9.84
C GLN A 665 5.92 -14.04 -8.54
N GLY A 666 5.94 -13.37 -7.38
CA GLY A 666 6.33 -13.99 -6.11
C GLY A 666 7.82 -14.39 -6.06
N GLN A 667 8.66 -13.80 -6.92
CA GLN A 667 10.10 -14.10 -7.02
C GLN A 667 10.95 -13.10 -6.22
N THR A 668 10.44 -12.59 -5.10
CA THR A 668 11.20 -11.68 -4.21
C THR A 668 11.92 -12.45 -3.11
N PRO A 669 12.98 -11.88 -2.52
CA PRO A 669 13.59 -12.43 -1.31
C PRO A 669 12.60 -12.58 -0.15
N ALA A 670 11.65 -11.64 -0.01
CA ALA A 670 10.60 -11.72 1.00
C ALA A 670 9.68 -12.93 0.76
N ALA A 671 9.17 -13.12 -0.46
CA ALA A 671 8.38 -14.30 -0.82
C ALA A 671 9.18 -15.61 -0.69
N GLY A 672 10.47 -15.61 -1.03
CA GLY A 672 11.36 -16.75 -0.82
C GLY A 672 11.56 -17.09 0.66
N ALA A 673 11.74 -16.08 1.52
CA ALA A 673 11.85 -16.28 2.97
C ALA A 673 10.58 -16.90 3.56
N ILE A 674 9.41 -16.48 3.08
CA ILE A 674 8.12 -17.07 3.45
C ILE A 674 8.05 -18.55 3.11
N LYS A 675 8.41 -18.91 1.89
CA LYS A 675 8.41 -20.31 1.43
C LYS A 675 9.37 -21.19 2.22
N LEU A 676 10.47 -20.63 2.73
CA LEU A 676 11.40 -21.36 3.61
C LEU A 676 10.81 -21.66 5.00
N LEU A 677 9.78 -20.92 5.42
CA LEU A 677 9.07 -21.12 6.68
C LEU A 677 7.90 -22.11 6.58
N ALA A 678 7.56 -22.53 5.35
CA ALA A 678 6.52 -23.50 5.07
C ALA A 678 6.74 -24.81 5.83
N HIS A 679 5.66 -25.39 6.38
CA HIS A 679 5.67 -26.67 7.10
C HIS A 679 6.58 -26.75 8.34
N LEU A 680 7.08 -25.62 8.84
CA LEU A 680 7.79 -25.57 10.11
C LEU A 680 6.80 -25.66 11.29
N PRO A 681 7.14 -26.37 12.38
CA PRO A 681 6.35 -26.34 13.60
C PRO A 681 6.22 -24.91 14.14
N ALA A 682 5.05 -24.57 14.68
CA ALA A 682 4.78 -23.23 15.23
C ALA A 682 5.88 -22.72 16.18
N PRO A 683 6.50 -23.51 17.08
CA PRO A 683 7.61 -23.05 17.91
C PRO A 683 8.83 -22.51 17.16
N VAL A 684 9.14 -23.05 15.98
CA VAL A 684 10.26 -22.60 15.14
C VAL A 684 9.89 -21.32 14.41
N GLN A 685 8.66 -21.23 13.90
CA GLN A 685 8.12 -19.99 13.32
C GLN A 685 8.15 -18.83 14.34
N ARG A 686 7.86 -19.10 15.62
CA ARG A 686 7.93 -18.14 16.75
C ARG A 686 9.33 -17.58 17.00
N LEU A 687 10.37 -18.41 16.89
CA LEU A 687 11.75 -17.96 17.06
C LEU A 687 12.13 -17.03 15.90
N LEU A 688 11.78 -17.43 14.67
CA LEU A 688 12.19 -16.75 13.44
C LEU A 688 11.51 -15.38 13.26
N ASP A 689 10.30 -15.15 13.81
CA ASP A 689 9.60 -13.85 13.69
C ASP A 689 10.29 -12.71 14.47
N LYS A 690 10.89 -13.06 15.61
CA LYS A 690 11.65 -12.09 16.42
C LYS A 690 13.04 -11.79 15.84
N ILE A 691 13.51 -12.56 14.86
CA ILE A 691 14.86 -12.38 14.28
C ILE A 691 14.93 -11.10 13.44
N PRO A 692 14.02 -10.82 12.48
CA PRO A 692 14.01 -9.55 11.77
C PRO A 692 14.00 -8.33 12.70
N GLU A 693 13.22 -8.36 13.78
CA GLU A 693 13.18 -7.24 14.75
C GLU A 693 14.51 -7.03 15.51
N ARG A 694 15.33 -8.08 15.61
CA ARG A 694 16.64 -8.04 16.28
C ARG A 694 17.78 -7.68 15.31
N PHE A 695 17.57 -7.84 14.00
CA PHE A 695 18.60 -7.62 12.98
C PHE A 695 18.11 -6.69 11.87
N GLU A 696 18.60 -5.45 11.90
CA GLU A 696 18.23 -4.39 10.96
C GLU A 696 18.34 -4.80 9.49
N VAL A 697 19.41 -5.50 9.11
CA VAL A 697 19.64 -5.95 7.72
C VAL A 697 18.52 -6.89 7.25
N LEU A 698 18.10 -7.82 8.10
CA LEU A 698 17.04 -8.77 7.77
C LEU A 698 15.67 -8.08 7.73
N ASN A 699 15.42 -7.14 8.64
CA ASN A 699 14.22 -6.31 8.59
C ASN A 699 14.15 -5.50 7.28
N ASN A 700 15.24 -4.84 6.88
CA ASN A 700 15.29 -4.03 5.66
C ASN A 700 15.01 -4.89 4.41
N LEU A 701 15.47 -6.14 4.40
CA LEU A 701 15.29 -7.06 3.29
C LEU A 701 13.89 -7.68 3.22
N ILE A 702 13.21 -7.89 4.36
CA ILE A 702 11.93 -8.61 4.43
C ILE A 702 10.73 -7.69 4.67
N LYS A 703 10.82 -6.75 5.62
CA LYS A 703 9.70 -5.89 6.05
C LYS A 703 9.90 -4.39 5.71
N GLY A 704 11.10 -3.98 5.27
CA GLY A 704 11.44 -2.57 5.01
C GLY A 704 11.47 -1.70 6.28
N ARG A 705 11.69 -0.39 6.17
CA ARG A 705 11.52 0.60 7.26
C ARG A 705 10.37 1.56 6.97
N GLU A 706 9.96 1.64 5.72
CA GLU A 706 8.83 2.44 5.27
C GLU A 706 7.92 1.63 4.37
N VAL A 707 6.63 1.95 4.36
CA VAL A 707 5.65 1.41 3.41
C VAL A 707 5.26 2.50 2.43
N PHE A 708 5.26 2.19 1.14
CA PHE A 708 4.89 3.12 0.07
C PHE A 708 3.81 2.49 -0.80
N SER A 709 2.56 2.85 -0.52
CA SER A 709 1.36 2.25 -1.12
C SER A 709 0.64 3.26 -2.00
N ASN A 710 0.48 2.94 -3.28
CA ASN A 710 -0.28 3.76 -4.21
C ASN A 710 -1.40 2.93 -4.86
N VAL A 711 -2.65 3.32 -4.62
CA VAL A 711 -3.84 2.66 -5.21
C VAL A 711 -4.16 3.15 -6.63
N GLY A 712 -3.36 4.09 -7.15
CA GLY A 712 -3.46 4.58 -8.52
C GLY A 712 -4.47 5.71 -8.69
N ALA A 713 -4.84 5.93 -9.95
CA ALA A 713 -5.87 6.88 -10.32
C ALA A 713 -7.23 6.20 -10.34
N VAL A 714 -8.18 6.78 -9.61
CA VAL A 714 -9.56 6.30 -9.59
C VAL A 714 -10.27 6.61 -10.91
N ALA A 715 -11.38 5.92 -11.17
CA ALA A 715 -12.19 6.20 -12.34
C ALA A 715 -12.75 7.65 -12.29
N PRO A 716 -13.01 8.31 -13.44
CA PRO A 716 -13.54 9.67 -13.46
C PRO A 716 -14.89 9.86 -12.74
N SER A 717 -15.66 8.77 -12.58
CA SER A 717 -16.93 8.75 -11.87
C SER A 717 -16.81 8.43 -10.37
N SER A 718 -15.62 8.06 -9.89
CA SER A 718 -15.40 7.70 -8.49
C SER A 718 -15.47 8.91 -7.57
N THR A 719 -15.94 8.66 -6.36
CA THR A 719 -16.11 9.64 -5.30
C THR A 719 -15.06 9.50 -4.19
N LEU A 720 -14.10 8.58 -4.35
CA LEU A 720 -12.92 8.43 -3.51
C LEU A 720 -12.04 9.68 -3.55
N THR A 721 -11.68 10.17 -2.38
CA THR A 721 -10.93 11.43 -2.24
C THR A 721 -9.71 11.32 -1.33
N ARG A 722 -9.67 10.43 -0.34
CA ARG A 722 -8.49 10.26 0.53
C ARG A 722 -8.19 8.77 0.72
N PHE A 723 -6.91 8.44 0.84
CA PHE A 723 -6.42 7.09 1.09
C PHE A 723 -5.20 7.13 2.02
N MET A 724 -5.25 6.34 3.09
CA MET A 724 -4.20 6.14 4.06
C MET A 724 -3.87 4.65 4.13
N THR A 725 -2.60 4.30 4.03
CA THR A 725 -2.16 2.90 3.99
C THR A 725 -1.97 2.27 5.37
N ALA A 726 -1.96 0.94 5.40
CA ALA A 726 -1.69 0.13 6.57
C ALA A 726 -0.20 0.05 6.91
N LYS A 727 0.12 -0.37 8.14
CA LYS A 727 1.47 -0.69 8.60
C LYS A 727 1.46 -2.07 9.27
N ASP A 728 2.52 -2.84 9.08
CA ASP A 728 2.74 -4.05 9.90
C ASP A 728 2.93 -3.69 11.39
N ASP A 729 2.92 -4.69 12.26
CA ASP A 729 3.06 -4.53 13.72
C ASP A 729 4.49 -4.22 14.18
N ASN A 730 5.41 -4.13 13.22
CA ASN A 730 6.83 -4.03 13.44
C ASN A 730 7.22 -2.65 13.97
N ASN A 731 7.92 -2.64 15.11
CA ASN A 731 8.36 -1.39 15.75
C ASN A 731 9.44 -0.65 14.92
N GLN A 732 10.13 -1.33 14.00
CA GLN A 732 11.12 -0.72 13.11
C GLN A 732 10.48 0.00 11.91
N LYS A 733 9.16 -0.10 11.69
CA LYS A 733 8.48 0.68 10.64
C LYS A 733 8.25 2.10 11.11
N GLN A 734 8.85 3.05 10.40
CA GLN A 734 8.94 4.45 10.80
C GLN A 734 7.95 5.34 10.08
N LEU A 735 7.73 5.13 8.77
CA LEU A 735 6.81 5.93 7.95
C LEU A 735 5.93 5.05 7.08
N ALA A 736 4.68 5.48 6.85
CA ALA A 736 3.78 4.83 5.90
C ALA A 736 3.12 5.88 4.99
N TRP A 737 3.32 5.72 3.69
CA TRP A 737 2.87 6.64 2.63
C TRP A 737 1.68 6.03 1.89
N GLY A 738 0.52 6.66 2.00
CA GLY A 738 -0.67 6.34 1.21
C GLY A 738 -0.84 7.35 0.08
N ILE A 739 -1.03 6.87 -1.15
CA ILE A 739 -1.18 7.73 -2.33
C ILE A 739 -2.40 7.30 -3.15
N LEU A 740 -3.18 8.30 -3.57
CA LEU A 740 -4.31 8.16 -4.48
C LEU A 740 -4.34 9.35 -5.44
N THR A 741 -4.72 9.12 -6.69
CA THR A 741 -5.09 10.20 -7.61
C THR A 741 -6.61 10.21 -7.74
N ASP A 742 -7.24 11.31 -7.33
CA ASP A 742 -8.70 11.44 -7.32
C ASP A 742 -9.29 11.67 -8.74
N ALA A 743 -10.62 11.66 -8.84
CA ALA A 743 -11.33 11.87 -10.10
C ALA A 743 -11.06 13.24 -10.75
N LYS A 744 -10.58 14.23 -9.97
CA LYS A 744 -10.18 15.56 -10.45
C LYS A 744 -8.72 15.61 -10.90
N SER A 745 -8.05 14.46 -11.00
CA SER A 745 -6.63 14.34 -11.32
C SER A 745 -5.73 15.06 -10.31
N VAL A 746 -6.13 15.10 -9.04
CA VAL A 746 -5.29 15.61 -7.95
C VAL A 746 -4.64 14.42 -7.26
N LEU A 747 -3.30 14.44 -7.19
CA LEU A 747 -2.53 13.44 -6.47
C LEU A 747 -2.48 13.82 -4.98
N ARG A 748 -3.00 12.95 -4.15
CA ARG A 748 -3.12 13.13 -2.70
C ARG A 748 -2.22 12.15 -1.99
N ILE A 749 -1.48 12.65 -1.00
CA ILE A 749 -0.57 11.86 -0.19
C ILE A 749 -0.98 11.98 1.27
N HIS A 750 -1.10 10.83 1.93
CA HIS A 750 -1.16 10.72 3.39
C HIS A 750 0.16 10.16 3.90
N LEU A 751 0.70 10.77 4.96
CA LEU A 751 1.87 10.28 5.69
C LEU A 751 1.48 9.94 7.12
N ARG A 752 1.81 8.72 7.54
CA ARG A 752 1.79 8.31 8.96
C ARG A 752 3.22 8.24 9.46
N ASP A 753 3.48 8.86 10.60
CA ASP A 753 4.78 8.88 11.26
C ASP A 753 4.73 8.17 12.60
N PHE A 754 5.66 7.24 12.78
CA PHE A 754 5.82 6.42 13.98
C PHE A 754 7.23 6.51 14.56
N ARG A 755 8.04 7.48 14.12
CA ARG A 755 9.41 7.65 14.63
C ARG A 755 9.38 7.92 16.14
N PRO A 756 10.48 7.62 16.87
CA PRO A 756 10.50 7.69 18.35
C PRO A 756 10.03 9.00 18.97
N HIS A 757 10.20 10.11 18.23
CA HIS A 757 9.78 11.42 18.68
C HIS A 757 8.25 11.55 18.86
N VAL A 758 7.44 10.80 18.09
CA VAL A 758 5.97 10.84 18.16
C VAL A 758 5.49 10.40 19.53
N GLN A 759 5.94 9.22 19.99
CA GLN A 759 5.63 8.71 21.33
C GLN A 759 6.12 9.67 22.43
N THR A 760 7.33 10.20 22.27
CA THR A 760 7.93 11.13 23.23
C THR A 760 7.08 12.40 23.38
N LEU A 761 6.67 13.01 22.27
CA LEU A 761 5.85 14.21 22.25
C LEU A 761 4.43 13.97 22.78
N ILE A 762 3.80 12.85 22.41
CA ILE A 762 2.47 12.51 22.91
C ILE A 762 2.49 12.30 24.43
N SER A 763 3.54 11.68 24.98
CA SER A 763 3.67 11.45 26.42
C SER A 763 3.76 12.74 27.25
N ILE A 764 4.15 13.87 26.64
CA ILE A 764 4.20 15.19 27.28
C ILE A 764 3.06 16.11 26.82
N GLY A 765 2.02 15.57 26.18
CA GLY A 765 0.87 16.34 25.72
C GLY A 765 1.11 17.22 24.49
N ARG A 766 2.19 16.99 23.74
CA ARG A 766 2.58 17.76 22.54
C ARG A 766 2.29 17.05 21.22
N LYS A 767 1.11 16.42 21.10
CA LYS A 767 0.67 15.77 19.86
C LYS A 767 0.59 16.77 18.69
N ASP A 768 0.25 18.02 18.98
CA ASP A 768 0.29 19.15 18.04
C ASP A 768 1.65 19.26 17.34
N LEU A 769 2.75 19.20 18.10
CA LEU A 769 4.11 19.30 17.56
C LEU A 769 4.51 18.06 16.76
N ALA A 770 4.07 16.86 17.17
CA ALA A 770 4.31 15.63 16.40
C ALA A 770 3.63 15.69 15.02
N ASN A 771 2.38 16.18 14.98
CA ASN A 771 1.65 16.43 13.75
C ASN A 771 2.32 17.54 12.92
N SER A 772 2.80 18.63 13.53
CA SER A 772 3.53 19.69 12.82
C SER A 772 4.85 19.20 12.19
N ILE A 773 5.63 18.36 12.88
CA ILE A 773 6.85 17.76 12.32
C ILE A 773 6.50 16.89 11.10
N THR A 774 5.44 16.08 11.21
CA THR A 774 5.00 15.19 10.14
C THR A 774 4.51 15.98 8.92
N GLN A 775 3.75 17.06 9.15
CA GLN A 775 3.24 17.94 8.10
C GLN A 775 4.36 18.73 7.41
N ASP A 776 5.31 19.28 8.17
CA ASP A 776 6.48 19.98 7.63
C ASP A 776 7.30 19.06 6.70
N TYR A 777 7.53 17.82 7.14
CA TYR A 777 8.25 16.82 6.37
C TYR A 777 7.53 16.49 5.04
N LEU A 778 6.21 16.26 5.11
CA LEU A 778 5.39 15.96 3.92
C LEU A 778 5.31 17.14 2.93
N ASP A 779 5.18 18.36 3.45
CA ASP A 779 5.14 19.56 2.61
C ASP A 779 6.48 19.85 1.95
N ALA A 780 7.59 19.70 2.69
CA ALA A 780 8.93 19.80 2.13
C ALA A 780 9.19 18.73 1.05
N TYR A 781 8.65 17.52 1.22
CA TYR A 781 8.66 16.48 0.20
C TYR A 781 7.90 16.93 -1.06
N ALA A 782 6.66 17.43 -0.91
CA ALA A 782 5.83 17.86 -2.03
C ALA A 782 6.47 19.02 -2.82
N ASP A 783 6.90 20.06 -2.12
CA ASP A 783 7.50 21.25 -2.74
C ASP A 783 8.83 20.92 -3.42
N GLY A 784 9.63 20.09 -2.76
CA GLY A 784 10.88 19.61 -3.32
C GLY A 784 10.68 18.70 -4.54
N PHE A 785 9.68 17.81 -4.51
CA PHE A 785 9.34 16.96 -5.66
C PHE A 785 8.91 17.81 -6.85
N ASN A 786 8.07 18.82 -6.62
CA ASN A 786 7.67 19.77 -7.65
C ASN A 786 8.87 20.54 -8.23
N ARG A 787 9.83 20.97 -7.41
CA ARG A 787 11.10 21.56 -7.89
C ARG A 787 11.87 20.57 -8.75
N TYR A 788 12.07 19.36 -8.25
CA TYR A 788 12.77 18.29 -8.97
C TYR A 788 12.14 18.00 -10.34
N VAL A 789 10.81 17.88 -10.42
CA VAL A 789 10.09 17.68 -11.69
C VAL A 789 10.28 18.85 -12.66
N ARG A 790 10.27 20.10 -12.17
CA ARG A 790 10.55 21.27 -13.01
C ARG A 790 11.99 21.26 -13.54
N ASP A 791 12.95 20.96 -12.70
CA ASP A 791 14.37 20.87 -13.06
C ASP A 791 14.61 19.74 -14.07
N LEU A 792 14.01 18.56 -13.85
CA LEU A 792 14.02 17.46 -14.82
C LEU A 792 13.41 17.87 -16.16
N SER A 793 12.33 18.65 -16.15
CA SER A 793 11.70 19.14 -17.38
C SER A 793 12.61 20.10 -18.13
N ARG A 794 13.25 21.06 -17.43
CA ARG A 794 14.26 21.96 -18.00
C ARG A 794 15.41 21.18 -18.63
N ILE A 795 15.99 20.24 -17.88
CA ILE A 795 17.06 19.36 -18.35
C ILE A 795 16.59 18.58 -19.58
N THR A 796 15.37 18.07 -19.63
CA THR A 796 14.91 17.21 -20.74
C THR A 796 14.65 17.99 -22.03
N ILE A 797 14.06 19.19 -21.92
CA ILE A 797 13.61 20.00 -23.05
C ILE A 797 14.78 20.74 -23.72
N ALA A 798 15.79 21.17 -22.95
CA ALA A 798 16.90 21.98 -23.47
C ALA A 798 17.60 21.31 -24.67
N ARG A 799 17.66 22.04 -25.80
CA ARG A 799 18.31 21.68 -27.06
C ARG A 799 19.02 22.90 -27.67
N ARG A 800 19.92 22.66 -28.63
CA ARG A 800 20.69 23.71 -29.32
C ARG A 800 19.79 24.76 -29.98
N GLU A 801 18.62 24.35 -30.49
CA GLU A 801 17.69 25.20 -31.26
C GLU A 801 16.56 25.82 -30.41
N SER A 802 16.29 25.34 -29.20
CA SER A 802 15.07 25.70 -28.46
C SER A 802 15.09 27.07 -27.77
N MET A 803 16.16 27.86 -27.94
CA MET A 803 16.38 29.13 -27.22
C MET A 803 16.72 30.33 -28.15
N THR A 804 16.64 30.18 -29.49
CA THR A 804 16.92 31.25 -30.46
C THR A 804 15.71 32.13 -30.84
N ARG A 805 14.57 32.03 -30.16
CA ARG A 805 13.44 32.96 -30.36
C ARG A 805 13.30 33.95 -29.19
N PRO A 806 13.71 35.22 -29.34
CA PRO A 806 13.23 36.26 -28.46
C PRO A 806 11.74 36.49 -28.72
N LYS A 807 10.94 36.63 -27.66
CA LYS A 807 9.57 37.14 -27.78
C LYS A 807 9.62 38.52 -28.46
N PRO A 808 8.86 38.80 -29.52
CA PRO A 808 8.77 40.15 -30.04
C PRO A 808 8.07 41.01 -28.99
N GLY A 809 8.80 41.97 -28.45
CA GLY A 809 8.27 42.97 -27.53
C GLY A 809 7.11 43.72 -28.18
N LYS A 810 6.05 43.96 -27.41
CA LYS A 810 5.01 44.92 -27.76
C LYS A 810 5.67 46.29 -27.96
N ARG A 811 5.82 46.71 -29.22
CA ARG A 811 5.99 48.13 -29.54
C ARG A 811 4.65 48.81 -29.30
N LEU A 812 4.59 49.61 -28.24
CA LEU A 812 3.66 50.73 -28.15
C LEU A 812 3.97 51.66 -29.33
N VAL A 813 2.99 51.87 -30.21
CA VAL A 813 2.98 52.98 -31.17
C VAL A 813 1.84 53.90 -30.75
N LYS A 814 2.19 55.18 -30.69
CA LYS A 814 1.40 56.32 -30.25
C LYS A 814 0.04 56.45 -30.92
#